data_AF-A0A8J6XQB2-F1
#
_entry.id   AF-A0A8J6XQB2-F1
#
_cell.length_a   1.000
_cell.length_b   1.000
_cell.length_c   1.000
_cell.angle_alpha   90.00
_cell.angle_beta   90.00
_cell.angle_gamma   90.00
#
_symmetry.space_group_name_H-M   'P 1'
#
loop_
_entity.id
_entity.type
_entity.pdbx_description
1 polymer ?
#
loop_
_entity_poly.entity_id
_entity_poly.type
_entity_poly.pdbx_seq_one_letter_code
_entity_poly.pdbx_strand_id
1 'polypeptide(L)'
;SIFTIAGTISAEPDRLEMGVTLGPRVLLSLEGLERTGLTGLGSRVGHRVLVRLPGDATPAETRAAADELRVAIVDPQFVTVETYGEAQPALRDALSRVERFLGLVALLSLLIGGIGVAQAVRAWLAGRLDAIAVLRALGVRPREVFALYLGQTALLALVGSVAGAVVGSLVARVVPGVIGNLLPIQVEVGWQPAAMVRGIALGVGVAILFGLRPLVDVLRVPPVRVLRRDADPLPVSRFAAAVLFVILVIGVAVTATVQSGSPMRGALFAVGLMVATAVLAVGALGVMRIVGRAPRDLGAVSLRHGLAALARPGSGTLGAVVALGLGVLTVLGMYLVQERMSAQLERDLPDEAPTVFLIDIQPDQWAGVQAVLTEAGVEHLDSVEVVVARLQSINQVPVDELVPERGEDTGDRRWVLTREQRLTSMEVLPDDNVIIDGDLWAFPELPEVSVEADFAADMGVVVGDTVTFNVQGVPLDLLVSSIRTVEWERFTINFFLVVEPGVLDEMPRYRIAAGRLPAGAEVPVQDRLAVAFPNVTMLRIREVLDKIVAVFRQLGFGVRLLGAFTVFAGIAILAGAVSAAAVRRGRQVALYKTLGMTRAQVVAVFAVEYALVGLVAGVIGTVGGVVLAWLVTRFGFEIAWAWSPGVYATAVLTTVVLSVVAGLAASVRALAVRPLAVLRQGG
;
A
#
# COMPACT_ATOMS: atom_id res chain seq x y z
N SER A 1 32.91 -9.44 43.57
CA SER A 1 33.74 -10.34 42.74
C SER A 1 34.36 -9.50 41.63
N ILE A 2 35.68 -9.59 41.40
CA ILE A 2 36.35 -8.84 40.33
C ILE A 2 36.24 -9.67 39.03
N PHE A 3 35.85 -9.03 37.93
CA PHE A 3 35.75 -9.61 36.60
C PHE A 3 36.71 -8.88 35.66
N THR A 4 37.37 -9.63 34.76
CA THR A 4 38.25 -9.08 33.73
C THR A 4 37.45 -8.90 32.44
N ILE A 5 37.52 -7.72 31.83
CA ILE A 5 36.93 -7.46 30.51
C ILE A 5 37.82 -8.16 29.47
N ALA A 6 37.35 -9.27 28.91
CA ALA A 6 38.09 -10.06 27.92
C ALA A 6 38.14 -9.38 26.54
N GLY A 7 37.16 -8.54 26.22
CA GLY A 7 37.06 -7.82 24.96
C GLY A 7 35.72 -7.10 24.82
N THR A 8 35.57 -6.35 23.73
CA THR A 8 34.34 -5.64 23.38
C THR A 8 33.78 -6.24 22.11
N ILE A 9 32.52 -6.65 22.13
CA ILE A 9 31.83 -7.17 20.95
C ILE A 9 31.29 -5.99 20.15
N SER A 10 31.82 -5.80 18.94
CA SER A 10 31.42 -4.71 18.06
C SER A 10 30.10 -4.96 17.33
N ALA A 11 29.77 -6.23 17.04
CA ALA A 11 28.53 -6.61 16.36
C ALA A 11 28.10 -8.02 16.76
N GLU A 12 26.80 -8.18 17.02
CA GLU A 12 26.15 -9.47 17.30
C GLU A 12 25.14 -9.74 16.17
N PRO A 13 25.36 -10.75 15.31
CA PRO A 13 24.51 -11.01 14.13
C PRO A 13 23.05 -11.34 14.47
N ASP A 14 22.83 -11.96 15.62
CA ASP A 14 21.51 -12.38 16.13
C ASP A 14 20.83 -11.29 17.00
N ARG A 15 21.46 -10.12 17.16
CA ARG A 15 20.91 -8.97 17.91
C ARG A 15 19.87 -8.18 17.12
N LEU A 16 19.19 -8.83 16.18
CA LEU A 16 18.03 -8.28 15.48
C LEU A 16 16.75 -8.43 16.31
N GLU A 17 16.78 -9.15 17.44
CA GLU A 17 15.80 -8.98 18.51
C GLU A 17 15.89 -7.55 19.04
N MET A 18 15.09 -6.65 18.46
CA MET A 18 14.87 -5.27 18.92
C MET A 18 14.05 -5.22 20.22
N GLY A 19 14.22 -6.21 21.10
CA GLY A 19 13.66 -6.18 22.44
C GLY A 19 14.34 -5.08 23.25
N VAL A 20 13.57 -4.39 24.07
CA VAL A 20 14.09 -3.42 25.06
C VAL A 20 14.97 -4.18 26.04
N THR A 21 16.28 -4.18 25.79
CA THR A 21 17.25 -4.72 26.74
C THR A 21 17.46 -3.69 27.85
N LEU A 22 17.14 -4.07 29.08
CA LEU A 22 17.33 -3.23 30.26
C LEU A 22 18.84 -3.07 30.51
N GLY A 23 19.40 -1.96 30.05
CA GLY A 23 20.80 -1.59 30.28
C GLY A 23 21.83 -2.30 29.39
N PRO A 24 23.13 -1.99 29.59
CA PRO A 24 24.23 -2.56 28.80
C PRO A 24 24.44 -4.05 29.12
N ARG A 25 24.37 -4.90 28.09
CA ARG A 25 24.57 -6.34 28.21
C ARG A 25 26.05 -6.68 28.33
N VAL A 26 26.37 -7.57 29.27
CA VAL A 26 27.68 -8.20 29.38
C VAL A 26 27.55 -9.70 29.10
N LEU A 27 28.45 -10.25 28.30
CA LEU A 27 28.57 -11.70 28.16
C LEU A 27 29.49 -12.23 29.24
N LEU A 28 28.96 -13.13 30.06
CA LEU A 28 29.68 -13.82 31.11
C LEU A 28 29.84 -15.28 30.71
N SER A 29 30.95 -15.90 31.09
CA SER A 29 31.01 -17.37 31.11
C SER A 29 29.99 -17.92 32.10
N LEU A 30 29.53 -19.17 31.91
CA LEU A 30 28.62 -19.83 32.84
C LEU A 30 29.19 -19.84 34.28
N GLU A 31 30.46 -20.20 34.46
CA GLU A 31 31.15 -20.12 35.75
C GLU A 31 31.20 -18.68 36.31
N GLY A 32 31.34 -17.69 35.42
CA GLY A 32 31.30 -16.28 35.77
C GLY A 32 29.94 -15.85 36.30
N LEU A 33 28.86 -16.30 35.64
CA LEU A 33 27.47 -16.06 36.05
C LEU A 33 27.18 -16.68 37.42
N GLU A 34 27.58 -17.93 37.65
CA GLU A 34 27.40 -18.60 38.95
C GLU A 34 28.09 -17.82 40.09
N ARG A 35 29.30 -17.30 39.84
CA ARG A 35 30.05 -16.45 40.78
C ARG A 35 29.37 -15.11 41.09
N THR A 36 28.41 -14.65 40.28
CA THR A 36 27.68 -13.40 40.56
C THR A 36 26.60 -13.58 41.62
N GLY A 37 26.08 -14.81 41.81
CA GLY A 37 24.91 -15.05 42.66
C GLY A 37 23.60 -14.48 42.11
N LEU A 38 23.58 -13.95 40.88
CA LEU A 38 22.40 -13.33 40.25
C LEU A 38 21.34 -14.33 39.78
N THR A 39 21.57 -15.63 39.95
CA THR A 39 20.59 -16.70 39.65
C THR A 39 19.85 -17.19 40.91
N GLY A 40 19.91 -16.43 42.01
CA GLY A 40 19.22 -16.75 43.26
C GLY A 40 17.71 -16.47 43.25
N LEU A 41 17.05 -16.81 44.36
CA LEU A 41 15.61 -16.60 44.59
C LEU A 41 15.22 -15.13 44.34
N GLY A 42 14.16 -14.91 43.55
CA GLY A 42 13.69 -13.57 43.15
C GLY A 42 14.24 -13.08 41.80
N SER A 43 15.22 -13.77 41.23
CA SER A 43 15.77 -13.45 39.91
C SER A 43 14.91 -14.05 38.79
N ARG A 44 14.63 -13.26 37.74
CA ARG A 44 14.00 -13.76 36.52
C ARG A 44 15.08 -14.17 35.52
N VAL A 45 15.30 -15.48 35.38
CA VAL A 45 16.27 -16.05 34.44
C VAL A 45 15.54 -16.53 33.19
N GLY A 46 15.89 -15.96 32.03
CA GLY A 46 15.43 -16.43 30.73
C GLY A 46 16.47 -17.34 30.07
N HIS A 47 16.03 -18.44 29.46
CA HIS A 47 16.88 -19.33 28.69
C HIS A 47 16.50 -19.26 27.22
N ARG A 48 17.49 -19.06 26.34
CA ARG A 48 17.32 -19.07 24.88
C ARG A 48 18.22 -20.15 24.28
N VAL A 49 17.63 -20.99 23.44
CA VAL A 49 18.34 -22.06 22.72
C VAL A 49 18.20 -21.80 21.23
N LEU A 50 19.33 -21.64 20.54
CA LEU A 50 19.37 -21.48 19.09
C LEU A 50 19.53 -22.83 18.42
N VAL A 51 18.55 -23.22 17.61
CA VAL A 51 18.54 -24.51 16.90
C VAL A 51 18.81 -24.27 15.42
N ARG A 52 19.88 -24.86 14.89
CA ARG A 52 20.19 -24.84 13.46
C ARG A 52 19.54 -26.04 12.77
N LEU A 53 18.71 -25.80 11.78
CA LEU A 53 18.17 -26.86 10.91
C LEU A 53 19.25 -27.40 9.97
N PRO A 54 19.25 -28.70 9.65
CA PRO A 54 20.20 -29.29 8.72
C PRO A 54 19.95 -28.79 7.28
N GLY A 55 21.03 -28.41 6.59
CA GLY A 55 20.99 -27.92 5.20
C GLY A 55 20.52 -26.46 5.06
N ASP A 56 20.25 -26.04 3.83
CA ASP A 56 19.64 -24.74 3.51
C ASP A 56 18.10 -24.88 3.54
N ALA A 57 17.55 -25.12 4.73
CA ALA A 57 16.11 -25.31 4.91
C ALA A 57 15.32 -24.11 4.37
N THR A 58 14.31 -24.40 3.57
CA THR A 58 13.42 -23.37 3.02
C THR A 58 12.59 -22.71 4.14
N PRO A 59 12.07 -21.50 3.91
CA PRO A 59 11.16 -20.84 4.87
C PRO A 59 9.92 -21.66 5.21
N ALA A 60 9.48 -22.54 4.30
CA ALA A 60 8.34 -23.43 4.52
C ALA A 60 8.70 -24.59 5.45
N GLU A 61 9.86 -25.22 5.24
CA GLU A 61 10.37 -26.29 6.11
C GLU A 61 10.67 -25.77 7.52
N THR A 62 11.20 -24.54 7.63
CA THR A 62 11.45 -23.90 8.94
C THR A 62 10.15 -23.71 9.72
N ARG A 63 9.08 -23.23 9.06
CA ARG A 63 7.77 -23.06 9.69
C ARG A 63 7.17 -24.40 10.10
N ALA A 64 7.22 -25.41 9.24
CA ALA A 64 6.72 -26.74 9.56
C ALA A 64 7.42 -27.33 10.80
N ALA A 65 8.75 -27.20 10.89
CA ALA A 65 9.51 -27.67 12.05
C ALA A 65 9.16 -26.90 13.34
N ALA A 66 8.94 -25.58 13.24
CA ALA A 66 8.52 -24.77 14.38
C ALA A 66 7.10 -25.12 14.86
N ASP A 67 6.17 -25.36 13.93
CA ASP A 67 4.80 -25.78 14.26
C ASP A 67 4.79 -27.16 14.93
N GLU A 68 5.62 -28.09 14.47
CA GLU A 68 5.81 -29.39 15.12
C GLU A 68 6.35 -29.24 16.55
N LEU A 69 7.34 -28.37 16.75
CA LEU A 69 7.88 -28.05 18.09
C LEU A 69 6.84 -27.42 19.00
N ARG A 70 6.01 -26.49 18.50
CA ARG A 70 4.94 -25.86 19.28
C ARG A 70 3.91 -26.86 19.77
N VAL A 71 3.56 -27.83 18.94
CA VAL A 71 2.62 -28.90 19.32
C VAL A 71 3.25 -29.87 20.32
N ALA A 72 4.56 -30.14 20.20
CA ALA A 72 5.26 -31.07 21.08
C ALA A 72 5.54 -30.50 22.49
N ILE A 73 5.57 -29.18 22.65
CA ILE A 73 5.84 -28.51 23.93
C ILE A 73 4.57 -28.46 24.78
N VAL A 74 4.58 -29.22 25.89
CA VAL A 74 3.45 -29.41 26.80
C VAL A 74 3.12 -28.17 27.66
N ASP A 75 4.07 -27.22 27.79
CA ASP A 75 3.91 -26.00 28.56
C ASP A 75 4.22 -24.73 27.72
N PRO A 76 3.25 -24.23 26.93
CA PRO A 76 3.43 -23.04 26.11
C PRO A 76 3.53 -21.74 26.93
N GLN A 77 3.38 -21.78 28.26
CA GLN A 77 3.39 -20.57 29.11
C GLN A 77 4.81 -20.05 29.37
N PHE A 78 5.83 -20.93 29.32
CA PHE A 78 7.22 -20.58 29.62
C PHE A 78 8.19 -20.83 28.46
N VAL A 79 7.73 -21.47 27.39
CA VAL A 79 8.56 -21.80 26.23
C VAL A 79 7.92 -21.26 24.97
N THR A 80 8.54 -20.21 24.41
CA THR A 80 8.15 -19.64 23.13
C THR A 80 9.05 -20.21 22.03
N VAL A 81 8.44 -20.74 20.98
CA VAL A 81 9.16 -21.19 19.78
C VAL A 81 9.00 -20.12 18.71
N GLU A 82 10.12 -19.52 18.31
CA GLU A 82 10.17 -18.49 17.27
C GLU A 82 11.09 -18.92 16.14
N THR A 83 10.69 -18.63 14.90
CA THR A 83 11.55 -18.74 13.73
C THR A 83 12.21 -17.41 13.40
N TYR A 84 13.26 -17.44 12.57
CA TYR A 84 13.90 -16.22 12.05
C TYR A 84 12.93 -15.28 11.30
N GLY A 85 11.78 -15.80 10.83
CA GLY A 85 10.74 -15.02 10.17
C GLY A 85 9.70 -14.41 11.12
N GLU A 86 9.65 -14.86 12.37
CA GLU A 86 8.67 -14.43 13.38
C GLU A 86 9.27 -13.51 14.45
N ALA A 87 10.60 -13.56 14.64
CA ALA A 87 11.31 -12.82 15.67
C ALA A 87 11.10 -11.28 15.64
N GLN A 88 10.46 -10.70 14.60
CA GLN A 88 10.19 -9.26 14.47
C GLN A 88 8.84 -8.96 13.77
N PRO A 89 7.71 -8.91 14.51
CA PRO A 89 6.37 -8.65 13.96
C PRO A 89 6.28 -7.32 13.20
N ALA A 90 6.80 -6.22 13.76
CA ALA A 90 6.74 -4.90 13.13
C ALA A 90 7.46 -4.84 11.77
N LEU A 91 8.66 -5.43 11.68
CA LEU A 91 9.39 -5.52 10.41
C LEU A 91 8.68 -6.46 9.43
N ARG A 92 8.16 -7.61 9.91
CA ARG A 92 7.37 -8.54 9.09
C ARG A 92 6.14 -7.86 8.51
N ASP A 93 5.42 -7.07 9.30
CA ASP A 93 4.21 -6.38 8.87
C ASP A 93 4.53 -5.26 7.89
N ALA A 94 5.58 -4.47 8.14
CA ALA A 94 6.08 -3.49 7.18
C ALA A 94 6.49 -4.15 5.84
N LEU A 95 7.26 -5.24 5.89
CA LEU A 95 7.67 -6.00 4.70
C LEU A 95 6.47 -6.62 3.98
N SER A 96 5.50 -7.17 4.71
CA SER A 96 4.30 -7.77 4.13
C SER A 96 3.40 -6.71 3.48
N ARG A 97 3.31 -5.51 4.05
CA ARG A 97 2.65 -4.34 3.45
C ARG A 97 3.38 -3.98 2.15
N VAL A 98 4.70 -3.87 2.16
CA VAL A 98 5.45 -3.61 0.92
C VAL A 98 5.25 -4.73 -0.11
N GLU A 99 5.27 -6.00 0.28
CA GLU A 99 5.01 -7.12 -0.63
C GLU A 99 3.61 -7.03 -1.26
N ARG A 100 2.57 -6.76 -0.45
CA ARG A 100 1.19 -6.55 -0.95
C ARG A 100 1.13 -5.39 -1.93
N PHE A 101 1.83 -4.30 -1.64
CA PHE A 101 1.92 -3.14 -2.53
C PHE A 101 2.64 -3.47 -3.83
N LEU A 102 3.79 -4.14 -3.78
CA LEU A 102 4.53 -4.61 -4.95
C LEU A 102 3.66 -5.51 -5.84
N GLY A 103 2.91 -6.42 -5.21
CA GLY A 103 1.94 -7.28 -5.91
C GLY A 103 0.85 -6.48 -6.60
N LEU A 104 0.26 -5.49 -5.91
CA LEU A 104 -0.75 -4.60 -6.49
C LEU A 104 -0.19 -3.78 -7.66
N VAL A 105 1.02 -3.24 -7.52
CA VAL A 105 1.66 -2.47 -8.59
C VAL A 105 1.96 -3.32 -9.79
N ALA A 106 2.43 -4.55 -9.59
CA ALA A 106 2.63 -5.48 -10.68
C ALA A 106 1.30 -5.75 -11.43
N LEU A 107 0.21 -6.01 -10.71
CA LEU A 107 -1.13 -6.23 -11.30
C LEU A 107 -1.64 -5.02 -12.09
N LEU A 108 -1.58 -3.83 -11.51
CA LEU A 108 -2.06 -2.60 -12.15
C LEU A 108 -1.16 -2.20 -13.33
N SER A 109 0.15 -2.39 -13.23
CA SER A 109 1.10 -2.16 -14.34
C SER A 109 0.86 -3.14 -15.49
N LEU A 110 0.52 -4.39 -15.19
CA LEU A 110 0.16 -5.40 -16.19
C LEU A 110 -1.12 -5.00 -16.93
N LEU A 111 -2.12 -4.51 -16.21
CA LEU A 111 -3.37 -3.98 -16.78
C LEU A 111 -3.11 -2.78 -17.69
N ILE A 112 -2.38 -1.78 -17.18
CA ILE A 112 -1.92 -0.59 -17.90
C ILE A 112 -1.22 -1.02 -19.18
N GLY A 113 -0.19 -1.87 -19.08
CA GLY A 113 0.55 -2.40 -20.22
C GLY A 113 -0.35 -3.11 -21.24
N GLY A 114 -1.25 -3.99 -20.77
CA GLY A 114 -2.19 -4.70 -21.63
C GLY A 114 -3.12 -3.77 -22.42
N ILE A 115 -3.73 -2.78 -21.77
CA ILE A 115 -4.57 -1.78 -22.44
C ILE A 115 -3.76 -0.98 -23.47
N GLY A 116 -2.54 -0.57 -23.10
CA GLY A 116 -1.62 0.12 -24.00
C GLY A 116 -1.30 -0.69 -25.26
N VAL A 117 -0.96 -1.97 -25.08
CA VAL A 117 -0.71 -2.90 -26.19
C VAL A 117 -1.95 -3.06 -27.07
N ALA A 118 -3.14 -3.27 -26.49
CA ALA A 118 -4.38 -3.38 -27.27
C ALA A 118 -4.60 -2.16 -28.18
N GLN A 119 -4.33 -0.95 -27.68
CA GLN A 119 -4.50 0.29 -28.44
C GLN A 119 -3.41 0.48 -29.49
N ALA A 120 -2.15 0.18 -29.15
CA ALA A 120 -1.03 0.24 -30.09
C ALA A 120 -1.23 -0.75 -31.26
N VAL A 121 -1.59 -2.00 -30.96
CA VAL A 121 -1.89 -3.04 -31.94
C VAL A 121 -3.07 -2.61 -32.82
N ARG A 122 -4.17 -2.12 -32.22
CA ARG A 122 -5.32 -1.59 -32.98
C ARG A 122 -4.92 -0.45 -33.93
N ALA A 123 -4.13 0.51 -33.47
CA ALA A 123 -3.67 1.65 -34.28
C ALA A 123 -2.76 1.20 -35.42
N TRP A 124 -1.84 0.29 -35.14
CA TRP A 124 -0.93 -0.27 -36.13
C TRP A 124 -1.67 -1.09 -37.20
N LEU A 125 -2.62 -1.95 -36.80
CA LEU A 125 -3.46 -2.69 -37.74
C LEU A 125 -4.29 -1.76 -38.61
N ALA A 126 -4.86 -0.69 -38.05
CA ALA A 126 -5.67 0.27 -38.79
C ALA A 126 -4.88 0.89 -39.97
N GLY A 127 -3.58 1.13 -39.79
CA GLY A 127 -2.69 1.62 -40.86
C GLY A 127 -2.29 0.55 -41.89
N ARG A 128 -2.55 -0.73 -41.64
CA ARG A 128 -2.16 -1.87 -42.49
C ARG A 128 -3.33 -2.58 -43.16
N LEU A 129 -4.57 -2.12 -42.94
CA LEU A 129 -5.77 -2.76 -43.49
C LEU A 129 -5.73 -2.90 -45.03
N ASP A 130 -5.19 -1.91 -45.74
CA ASP A 130 -5.07 -1.95 -47.20
C ASP A 130 -4.06 -3.03 -47.65
N ALA A 131 -2.92 -3.16 -46.96
CA ALA A 131 -1.93 -4.20 -47.24
C ALA A 131 -2.47 -5.60 -46.94
N ILE A 132 -3.23 -5.75 -45.85
CA ILE A 132 -3.94 -6.99 -45.51
C ILE A 132 -4.92 -7.38 -46.62
N ALA A 133 -5.66 -6.41 -47.16
CA ALA A 133 -6.61 -6.66 -48.24
C ALA A 133 -5.92 -7.13 -49.52
N VAL A 134 -4.74 -6.59 -49.86
CA VAL A 134 -3.92 -7.06 -50.99
C VAL A 134 -3.46 -8.50 -50.80
N LEU A 135 -2.93 -8.85 -49.63
CA LEU A 135 -2.53 -10.24 -49.31
C LEU A 135 -3.71 -11.21 -49.46
N ARG A 136 -4.89 -10.79 -48.99
CA ARG A 136 -6.12 -11.58 -49.14
C ARG A 136 -6.59 -11.69 -50.59
N ALA A 137 -6.41 -10.66 -51.41
CA ALA A 137 -6.74 -10.70 -52.83
C ALA A 137 -5.77 -11.61 -53.62
N LEU A 138 -4.52 -11.71 -53.16
CA LEU A 138 -3.50 -12.63 -53.69
C LEU A 138 -3.69 -14.09 -53.26
N GLY A 139 -4.70 -14.40 -52.44
CA GLY A 139 -5.07 -15.78 -52.06
C GLY A 139 -4.56 -16.25 -50.70
N VAL A 140 -3.90 -15.39 -49.90
CA VAL A 140 -3.45 -15.76 -48.54
C VAL A 140 -4.66 -16.03 -47.64
N ARG A 141 -4.65 -17.16 -46.92
CA ARG A 141 -5.79 -17.56 -46.09
C ARG A 141 -5.92 -16.64 -44.87
N PRO A 142 -7.14 -16.34 -44.37
CA PRO A 142 -7.32 -15.47 -43.20
C PRO A 142 -6.51 -15.92 -41.98
N ARG A 143 -6.43 -17.24 -41.72
CA ARG A 143 -5.65 -17.81 -40.61
C ARG A 143 -4.14 -17.58 -40.75
N GLU A 144 -3.62 -17.58 -41.98
CA GLU A 144 -2.20 -17.30 -42.25
C GLU A 144 -1.89 -15.82 -42.02
N VAL A 145 -2.78 -14.92 -42.47
CA VAL A 145 -2.66 -13.48 -42.16
C VAL A 145 -2.72 -13.27 -40.65
N PHE A 146 -3.69 -13.88 -39.94
CA PHE A 146 -3.76 -13.79 -38.49
C PHE A 146 -2.48 -14.30 -37.81
N ALA A 147 -1.95 -15.46 -38.20
CA ALA A 147 -0.72 -16.01 -37.65
C ALA A 147 0.49 -15.11 -37.90
N LEU A 148 0.58 -14.48 -39.08
CA LEU A 148 1.63 -13.52 -39.41
C LEU A 148 1.60 -12.30 -38.49
N TYR A 149 0.43 -11.67 -38.32
CA TYR A 149 0.29 -10.47 -37.48
C TYR A 149 0.36 -10.81 -35.98
N LEU A 150 -0.10 -12.00 -35.57
CA LEU A 150 0.11 -12.52 -34.22
C LEU A 150 1.60 -12.76 -33.95
N GLY A 151 2.34 -13.36 -34.89
CA GLY A 151 3.78 -13.57 -34.78
C GLY A 151 4.56 -12.26 -34.70
N GLN A 152 4.20 -11.25 -35.51
CA GLN A 152 4.79 -9.91 -35.42
C GLN A 152 4.52 -9.25 -34.06
N THR A 153 3.29 -9.38 -33.55
CA THR A 153 2.91 -8.85 -32.23
C THR A 153 3.67 -9.57 -31.11
N ALA A 154 3.78 -10.90 -31.18
CA ALA A 154 4.51 -11.71 -30.21
C ALA A 154 6.02 -11.41 -30.23
N LEU A 155 6.61 -11.20 -31.42
CA LEU A 155 8.02 -10.82 -31.55
C LEU A 155 8.28 -9.43 -30.95
N LEU A 156 7.44 -8.44 -31.26
CA LEU A 156 7.54 -7.10 -30.65
C LEU A 156 7.36 -7.17 -29.13
N ALA A 157 6.42 -7.97 -28.64
CA ALA A 157 6.21 -8.20 -27.22
C ALA A 157 7.42 -8.88 -26.57
N LEU A 158 8.06 -9.84 -27.25
CA LEU A 158 9.26 -10.52 -26.77
C LEU A 158 10.42 -9.54 -26.66
N VAL A 159 10.70 -8.75 -27.71
CA VAL A 159 11.75 -7.73 -27.69
C VAL A 159 11.50 -6.72 -26.58
N GLY A 160 10.27 -6.22 -26.45
CA GLY A 160 9.89 -5.28 -25.39
C GLY A 160 10.02 -5.88 -23.99
N SER A 161 9.64 -7.16 -23.81
CA SER A 161 9.72 -7.83 -22.51
C SER A 161 11.17 -8.18 -22.13
N VAL A 162 12.02 -8.55 -23.10
CA VAL A 162 13.46 -8.74 -22.88
C VAL A 162 14.13 -7.41 -22.51
N ALA A 163 13.84 -6.34 -23.24
CA ALA A 163 14.33 -5.01 -22.89
C ALA A 163 13.86 -4.59 -21.49
N GLY A 164 12.59 -4.82 -21.15
CA GLY A 164 12.03 -4.58 -19.82
C GLY A 164 12.72 -5.40 -18.74
N ALA A 165 13.01 -6.68 -18.98
CA ALA A 165 13.73 -7.54 -18.04
C ALA A 165 15.17 -7.04 -17.82
N VAL A 166 15.87 -6.60 -18.88
CA VAL A 166 17.22 -6.01 -18.79
C VAL A 166 17.19 -4.72 -17.98
N VAL A 167 16.25 -3.81 -18.26
CA VAL A 167 16.08 -2.56 -17.50
C VAL A 167 15.75 -2.87 -16.04
N GLY A 168 14.83 -3.81 -15.77
CA GLY A 168 14.48 -4.24 -14.43
C GLY A 168 15.67 -4.83 -13.66
N SER A 169 16.49 -5.67 -14.29
CA SER A 169 17.72 -6.21 -13.70
C SER A 169 18.76 -5.12 -13.44
N LEU A 170 18.90 -4.13 -14.33
CA LEU A 170 19.80 -3.00 -14.13
C LEU A 170 19.37 -2.15 -12.94
N VAL A 171 18.06 -1.84 -12.85
CA VAL A 171 17.48 -1.12 -11.71
C VAL A 171 17.74 -1.89 -10.42
N ALA A 172 17.49 -3.21 -10.39
CA ALA A 172 17.74 -4.06 -9.23
C ALA A 172 19.21 -4.03 -8.77
N ARG A 173 20.16 -3.80 -9.69
CA ARG A 173 21.60 -3.72 -9.38
C ARG A 173 22.05 -2.31 -8.96
N VAL A 174 21.48 -1.27 -9.56
CA VAL A 174 21.85 0.13 -9.26
C VAL A 174 21.23 0.61 -7.95
N VAL A 175 19.99 0.19 -7.66
CA VAL A 175 19.23 0.64 -6.48
C VAL A 175 19.99 0.41 -5.17
N PRO A 176 20.59 -0.77 -4.92
CA PRO A 176 21.39 -0.97 -3.71
C PRO A 176 22.70 -0.18 -3.69
N GLY A 177 23.26 0.22 -4.84
CA GLY A 177 24.43 1.10 -4.89
C GLY A 177 24.11 2.55 -4.52
N VAL A 178 22.91 3.03 -4.89
CA VAL A 178 22.41 4.36 -4.54
C VAL A 178 21.98 4.42 -3.07
N ILE A 179 21.48 3.31 -2.54
CA ILE A 179 20.95 3.20 -1.16
C ILE A 179 21.98 2.59 -0.20
N GLY A 180 23.08 2.01 -0.70
CA GLY A 180 23.98 1.13 0.05
C GLY A 180 24.64 1.77 1.28
N ASN A 181 24.82 3.09 1.26
CA ASN A 181 25.35 3.83 2.42
C ASN A 181 24.32 4.03 3.55
N LEU A 182 23.05 3.69 3.32
CA LEU A 182 21.95 3.75 4.29
C LEU A 182 21.54 2.34 4.76
N LEU A 183 22.15 1.29 4.22
CA LEU A 183 21.77 -0.11 4.47
C LEU A 183 22.67 -0.76 5.53
N PRO A 184 22.12 -1.14 6.70
CA PRO A 184 22.85 -1.95 7.68
C PRO A 184 22.95 -3.44 7.28
N ILE A 185 22.36 -3.83 6.15
CA ILE A 185 22.30 -5.20 5.64
C ILE A 185 22.84 -5.27 4.22
N GLN A 186 23.74 -6.21 3.96
CA GLN A 186 24.27 -6.46 2.62
C GLN A 186 23.18 -7.12 1.78
N VAL A 187 22.54 -6.35 0.88
CA VAL A 187 21.60 -6.91 -0.10
C VAL A 187 22.40 -7.56 -1.21
N GLU A 188 22.52 -8.89 -1.16
CA GLU A 188 23.09 -9.66 -2.27
C GLU A 188 22.13 -9.65 -3.46
N VAL A 189 22.41 -8.78 -4.44
CA VAL A 189 21.70 -8.79 -5.72
C VAL A 189 22.26 -9.93 -6.57
N GLY A 190 21.72 -11.12 -6.36
CA GLY A 190 21.95 -12.28 -7.22
C GLY A 190 21.23 -12.14 -8.56
N TRP A 191 21.82 -12.71 -9.62
CA TRP A 191 21.13 -12.86 -10.89
C TRP A 191 20.03 -13.91 -10.72
N GLN A 192 18.76 -13.55 -11.00
CA GLN A 192 17.60 -14.44 -10.83
C GLN A 192 16.95 -14.78 -12.18
N PRO A 193 17.44 -15.80 -12.91
CA PRO A 193 16.93 -16.17 -14.23
C PRO A 193 15.43 -16.52 -14.21
N ALA A 194 14.96 -17.17 -13.15
CA ALA A 194 13.56 -17.53 -13.00
C ALA A 194 12.61 -16.31 -12.99
N ALA A 195 13.01 -15.23 -12.32
CA ALA A 195 12.24 -13.99 -12.28
C ALA A 195 12.20 -13.30 -13.65
N MET A 196 13.34 -13.31 -14.38
CA MET A 196 13.40 -12.76 -15.74
C MET A 196 12.51 -13.53 -16.71
N VAL A 197 12.58 -14.87 -16.71
CA VAL A 197 11.74 -15.72 -17.57
C VAL A 197 10.27 -15.52 -17.25
N ARG A 198 9.89 -15.46 -15.97
CA ARG A 198 8.51 -15.19 -15.54
C ARG A 198 8.02 -13.81 -16.01
N GLY A 199 8.85 -12.77 -15.87
CA GLY A 199 8.53 -11.42 -16.36
C GLY A 199 8.35 -11.38 -17.88
N ILE A 200 9.22 -12.06 -18.63
CA ILE A 200 9.11 -12.17 -20.10
C ILE A 200 7.84 -12.92 -20.51
N ALA A 201 7.55 -14.04 -19.86
CA ALA A 201 6.35 -14.83 -20.12
C ALA A 201 5.07 -14.04 -19.85
N LEU A 202 5.01 -13.31 -18.73
CA LEU A 202 3.88 -12.44 -18.40
C LEU A 202 3.73 -11.29 -19.39
N GLY A 203 4.83 -10.62 -19.76
CA GLY A 203 4.81 -9.52 -20.73
C GLY A 203 4.31 -9.95 -22.11
N VAL A 204 4.84 -11.07 -22.63
CA VAL A 204 4.40 -11.65 -23.90
C VAL A 204 2.96 -12.15 -23.81
N GLY A 205 2.61 -12.87 -22.75
CA GLY A 205 1.28 -13.42 -22.53
C GLY A 205 0.21 -12.34 -22.49
N VAL A 206 0.44 -11.26 -21.75
CA VAL A 206 -0.52 -10.14 -21.66
C VAL A 206 -0.59 -9.33 -22.94
N ALA A 207 0.52 -9.13 -23.63
CA ALA A 207 0.51 -8.47 -24.94
C ALA A 207 -0.35 -9.25 -25.96
N ILE A 208 -0.21 -10.58 -26.00
CA ILE A 208 -1.03 -11.45 -26.86
C ILE A 208 -2.49 -11.42 -26.42
N LEU A 209 -2.75 -11.56 -25.12
CA LEU A 209 -4.11 -11.62 -24.57
C LEU A 209 -4.91 -10.36 -24.90
N PHE A 210 -4.34 -9.18 -24.63
CA PHE A 210 -4.99 -7.90 -24.91
C PHE A 210 -4.97 -7.53 -26.41
N GLY A 211 -3.94 -7.98 -27.15
CA GLY A 211 -3.84 -7.82 -28.60
C GLY A 211 -4.79 -8.74 -29.39
N LEU A 212 -5.36 -9.78 -28.76
CA LEU A 212 -6.16 -10.77 -29.45
C LEU A 212 -7.41 -10.17 -30.10
N ARG A 213 -8.07 -9.20 -29.44
CA ARG A 213 -9.25 -8.52 -29.99
C ARG A 213 -8.98 -7.80 -31.31
N PRO A 214 -8.04 -6.83 -31.38
CA PRO A 214 -7.74 -6.19 -32.65
C PRO A 214 -7.18 -7.18 -33.69
N LEU A 215 -6.44 -8.22 -33.29
CA LEU A 215 -5.93 -9.23 -34.23
C LEU A 215 -7.04 -10.07 -34.88
N VAL A 216 -8.11 -10.41 -34.16
CA VAL A 216 -9.26 -11.13 -34.72
C VAL A 216 -9.98 -10.29 -35.79
N ASP A 217 -9.92 -8.97 -35.72
CA ASP A 217 -10.53 -8.09 -36.73
C ASP A 217 -9.84 -8.26 -38.11
N VAL A 218 -8.57 -8.70 -38.17
CA VAL A 218 -7.82 -9.04 -39.40
C VAL A 218 -8.51 -10.15 -40.20
N LEU A 219 -9.05 -11.15 -39.51
CA LEU A 219 -9.72 -12.31 -40.13
C LEU A 219 -10.93 -11.88 -40.97
N ARG A 220 -11.51 -10.72 -40.65
CA ARG A 220 -12.74 -10.20 -41.25
C ARG A 220 -12.52 -9.03 -42.22
N VAL A 221 -11.27 -8.71 -42.56
CA VAL A 221 -10.95 -7.71 -43.59
C VAL A 221 -11.36 -8.24 -44.97
N PRO A 222 -12.31 -7.63 -45.69
CA PRO A 222 -12.75 -8.16 -46.97
C PRO A 222 -11.74 -7.81 -48.09
N PRO A 223 -11.47 -8.71 -49.06
CA PRO A 223 -10.59 -8.43 -50.20
C PRO A 223 -11.04 -7.22 -51.03
N VAL A 224 -12.35 -6.95 -51.06
CA VAL A 224 -12.96 -5.80 -51.78
C VAL A 224 -12.43 -4.44 -51.30
N ARG A 225 -11.80 -4.37 -50.11
CA ARG A 225 -11.18 -3.15 -49.61
C ARG A 225 -10.06 -2.62 -50.51
N VAL A 226 -9.42 -3.48 -51.30
CA VAL A 226 -8.45 -3.08 -52.34
C VAL A 226 -9.10 -2.17 -53.39
N LEU A 227 -10.36 -2.44 -53.74
CA LEU A 227 -11.12 -1.68 -54.75
C LEU A 227 -11.91 -0.53 -54.12
N ARG A 228 -12.39 -0.71 -52.89
CA ARG A 228 -13.18 0.28 -52.14
C ARG A 228 -12.62 0.45 -50.74
N ARG A 229 -11.79 1.48 -50.55
CA ARG A 229 -11.15 1.81 -49.26
C ARG A 229 -12.13 2.02 -48.10
N ASP A 230 -13.41 2.23 -48.39
CA ASP A 230 -14.50 2.37 -47.41
C ASP A 230 -15.08 1.04 -46.90
N ALA A 231 -14.60 -0.11 -47.38
CA ALA A 231 -15.03 -1.41 -46.86
C ALA A 231 -14.43 -1.65 -45.47
N ASP A 232 -15.15 -1.25 -44.43
CA ASP A 232 -14.81 -1.56 -43.05
C ASP A 232 -14.84 -3.08 -42.78
N PRO A 233 -13.97 -3.59 -41.88
CA PRO A 233 -13.98 -5.01 -41.52
C PRO A 233 -15.37 -5.45 -41.05
N LEU A 234 -15.79 -6.66 -41.46
CA LEU A 234 -17.10 -7.18 -41.06
C LEU A 234 -17.17 -7.34 -39.54
N PRO A 235 -18.27 -6.95 -38.88
CA PRO A 235 -18.40 -7.08 -37.43
C PRO A 235 -18.25 -8.54 -37.00
N VAL A 236 -17.57 -8.77 -35.88
CA VAL A 236 -17.40 -10.10 -35.29
C VAL A 236 -18.76 -10.65 -34.84
N SER A 237 -19.02 -11.95 -35.01
CA SER A 237 -20.29 -12.54 -34.54
C SER A 237 -20.40 -12.41 -33.02
N ARG A 238 -21.62 -12.26 -32.50
CA ARG A 238 -21.86 -12.12 -31.04
C ARG A 238 -21.25 -13.26 -30.24
N PHE A 239 -21.33 -14.49 -30.75
CA PHE A 239 -20.70 -15.67 -30.16
C PHE A 239 -19.17 -15.55 -30.09
N ALA A 240 -18.50 -15.23 -31.21
CA ALA A 240 -17.05 -15.09 -31.21
C ALA A 240 -16.56 -13.91 -30.34
N ALA A 241 -17.35 -12.83 -30.26
CA ALA A 241 -17.08 -11.73 -29.35
C ALA A 241 -17.21 -12.15 -27.87
N ALA A 242 -18.21 -12.97 -27.53
CA ALA A 242 -18.39 -13.51 -26.18
C ALA A 242 -17.26 -14.48 -25.80
N VAL A 243 -16.89 -15.41 -26.69
CA VAL A 243 -15.76 -16.33 -26.47
C VAL A 243 -14.47 -15.56 -26.22
N LEU A 244 -14.19 -14.54 -27.03
CA LEU A 244 -13.01 -13.71 -26.86
C LEU A 244 -13.02 -12.92 -25.55
N PHE A 245 -14.18 -12.43 -25.13
CA PHE A 245 -14.34 -11.78 -23.83
C PHE A 245 -14.06 -12.76 -22.68
N VAL A 246 -14.59 -13.99 -22.74
CA VAL A 246 -14.31 -15.03 -21.75
C VAL A 246 -12.82 -15.39 -21.71
N ILE A 247 -12.16 -15.52 -22.87
CA ILE A 247 -10.70 -15.76 -22.95
C ILE A 247 -9.95 -14.61 -22.28
N LEU A 248 -10.34 -13.35 -22.54
CA LEU A 248 -9.72 -12.18 -21.92
C LEU A 248 -9.89 -12.20 -20.39
N VAL A 249 -11.09 -12.47 -19.88
CA VAL A 249 -11.37 -12.51 -18.44
C VAL A 249 -10.60 -13.65 -17.76
N ILE A 250 -10.61 -14.85 -18.33
CA ILE A 250 -9.86 -15.99 -17.79
C ILE A 250 -8.35 -15.70 -17.84
N GLY A 251 -7.85 -15.13 -18.94
CA GLY A 251 -6.44 -14.78 -19.06
C GLY A 251 -6.00 -13.72 -18.05
N VAL A 252 -6.83 -12.70 -17.80
CA VAL A 252 -6.59 -11.70 -16.75
C VAL A 252 -6.62 -12.36 -15.37
N ALA A 253 -7.59 -13.23 -15.09
CA ALA A 253 -7.63 -13.96 -13.83
C ALA A 253 -6.37 -14.82 -13.63
N VAL A 254 -5.98 -15.64 -14.61
CA VAL A 254 -4.79 -16.51 -14.54
C VAL A 254 -3.50 -15.71 -14.37
N THR A 255 -3.33 -14.63 -15.13
CA THR A 255 -2.13 -13.78 -14.97
C THR A 255 -2.12 -13.08 -13.61
N ALA A 256 -3.29 -12.66 -13.12
CA ALA A 256 -3.41 -12.06 -11.80
C ALA A 256 -3.14 -13.06 -10.67
N THR A 257 -3.64 -14.31 -10.76
CA THR A 257 -3.38 -15.35 -9.75
C THR A 257 -1.92 -15.76 -9.71
N VAL A 258 -1.27 -15.87 -10.88
CA VAL A 258 0.17 -16.07 -10.96
C VAL A 258 0.89 -14.90 -10.30
N GLN A 259 0.49 -13.66 -10.54
CA GLN A 259 1.18 -12.50 -9.97
C GLN A 259 0.94 -12.32 -8.46
N SER A 260 -0.27 -12.59 -7.96
CA SER A 260 -0.66 -12.36 -6.56
C SER A 260 -0.40 -13.55 -5.63
N GLY A 261 -0.02 -14.71 -6.17
CA GLY A 261 0.19 -15.95 -5.41
C GLY A 261 -1.09 -16.55 -4.80
N SER A 262 -2.26 -16.00 -5.14
CA SER A 262 -3.55 -16.39 -4.54
C SER A 262 -4.66 -16.41 -5.60
N PRO A 263 -5.37 -17.54 -5.77
CA PRO A 263 -6.46 -17.65 -6.73
C PRO A 263 -7.60 -16.67 -6.45
N MET A 264 -7.92 -16.46 -5.18
CA MET A 264 -8.97 -15.53 -4.74
C MET A 264 -8.65 -14.09 -5.14
N ARG A 265 -7.41 -13.63 -4.89
CA ARG A 265 -6.99 -12.25 -5.24
C ARG A 265 -7.02 -12.02 -6.76
N GLY A 266 -6.62 -13.01 -7.55
CA GLY A 266 -6.69 -12.90 -9.01
C GLY A 266 -8.12 -12.89 -9.55
N ALA A 267 -9.03 -13.67 -8.96
CA ALA A 267 -10.45 -13.63 -9.30
C ALA A 267 -11.09 -12.28 -8.93
N LEU A 268 -10.80 -11.77 -7.72
CA LEU A 268 -11.27 -10.47 -7.26
C LEU A 268 -10.79 -9.34 -8.18
N PHE A 269 -9.53 -9.39 -8.62
CA PHE A 269 -8.97 -8.43 -9.58
C PHE A 269 -9.71 -8.46 -10.92
N ALA A 270 -9.96 -9.64 -11.48
CA ALA A 270 -10.68 -9.79 -12.75
C ALA A 270 -12.13 -9.28 -12.65
N VAL A 271 -12.84 -9.60 -11.56
CA VAL A 271 -14.19 -9.09 -11.30
C VAL A 271 -14.17 -7.57 -11.12
N GLY A 272 -13.25 -7.04 -10.32
CA GLY A 272 -13.08 -5.60 -10.11
C GLY A 272 -12.83 -4.85 -11.42
N LEU A 273 -11.99 -5.40 -12.30
CA LEU A 273 -11.76 -4.83 -13.63
C LEU A 273 -13.01 -4.83 -14.51
N MET A 274 -13.79 -5.92 -14.50
CA MET A 274 -15.05 -5.99 -15.23
C MET A 274 -16.06 -4.96 -14.72
N VAL A 275 -16.21 -4.85 -13.40
CA VAL A 275 -17.11 -3.86 -12.76
C VAL A 275 -16.65 -2.45 -13.08
N ALA A 276 -15.36 -2.13 -12.92
CA ALA A 276 -14.82 -0.81 -13.26
C ALA A 276 -15.07 -0.44 -14.72
N THR A 277 -14.83 -1.37 -15.65
CA THR A 277 -15.08 -1.18 -17.07
C THR A 277 -16.58 -0.98 -17.36
N ALA A 278 -17.45 -1.75 -16.71
CA ALA A 278 -18.90 -1.63 -16.85
C ALA A 278 -19.40 -0.28 -16.33
N VAL A 279 -18.94 0.16 -15.15
CA VAL A 279 -19.28 1.47 -14.57
C VAL A 279 -18.84 2.61 -15.50
N LEU A 280 -17.60 2.55 -16.01
CA LEU A 280 -17.10 3.52 -16.99
C LEU A 280 -17.95 3.54 -18.27
N ALA A 281 -18.31 2.38 -18.80
CA ALA A 281 -19.13 2.27 -20.00
C ALA A 281 -20.56 2.79 -19.78
N VAL A 282 -21.19 2.45 -18.65
CA VAL A 282 -22.53 2.91 -18.28
C VAL A 282 -22.53 4.43 -18.04
N GLY A 283 -21.52 4.96 -17.34
CA GLY A 283 -21.35 6.39 -17.15
C GLY A 283 -21.18 7.14 -18.46
N ALA A 284 -20.33 6.63 -19.37
CA ALA A 284 -20.17 7.19 -20.71
C ALA A 284 -21.50 7.18 -21.50
N LEU A 285 -22.24 6.07 -21.46
CA LEU A 285 -23.56 5.96 -22.10
C LEU A 285 -24.59 6.93 -21.50
N GLY A 286 -24.56 7.11 -20.18
CA GLY A 286 -25.40 8.07 -19.46
C GLY A 286 -25.13 9.50 -19.93
N VAL A 287 -23.86 9.91 -19.97
CA VAL A 287 -23.48 11.24 -20.46
C VAL A 287 -23.85 11.43 -21.92
N MET A 288 -23.58 10.45 -22.79
CA MET A 288 -23.98 10.54 -24.20
C MET A 288 -25.50 10.69 -24.37
N ARG A 289 -26.31 10.02 -23.53
CA ARG A 289 -27.77 10.18 -23.53
C ARG A 289 -28.23 11.54 -23.01
N ILE A 290 -27.57 12.09 -21.99
CA ILE A 290 -27.89 13.43 -21.44
C ILE A 290 -27.55 14.49 -22.49
N VAL A 291 -26.33 14.46 -23.05
CA VAL A 291 -25.88 15.39 -24.10
C VAL A 291 -26.73 15.26 -25.35
N GLY A 292 -27.16 14.04 -25.71
CA GLY A 292 -28.05 13.81 -26.86
C GLY A 292 -29.44 14.42 -26.70
N ARG A 293 -29.88 14.73 -25.47
CA ARG A 293 -31.15 15.40 -25.17
C ARG A 293 -31.01 16.91 -24.91
N ALA A 294 -29.79 17.43 -24.81
CA ALA A 294 -29.57 18.84 -24.55
C ALA A 294 -30.03 19.71 -25.74
N PRO A 295 -30.62 20.90 -25.47
CA PRO A 295 -31.05 21.81 -26.52
C PRO A 295 -29.88 22.25 -27.39
N ARG A 296 -30.10 22.32 -28.71
CA ARG A 296 -29.06 22.59 -29.72
C ARG A 296 -28.78 24.08 -29.91
N ASP A 297 -29.43 24.94 -29.13
CA ASP A 297 -29.41 26.41 -29.24
C ASP A 297 -28.30 27.06 -28.41
N LEU A 298 -27.31 26.27 -27.95
CA LEU A 298 -26.12 26.77 -27.26
C LEU A 298 -25.28 27.61 -28.24
N GLY A 299 -25.12 28.91 -27.94
CA GLY A 299 -24.71 29.94 -28.90
C GLY A 299 -23.34 29.76 -29.57
N ALA A 300 -22.33 29.22 -28.88
CA ALA A 300 -21.01 29.04 -29.47
C ALA A 300 -20.97 27.84 -30.43
N VAL A 301 -20.61 28.09 -31.70
CA VAL A 301 -20.50 27.06 -32.76
C VAL A 301 -19.58 25.90 -32.35
N SER A 302 -18.48 26.20 -31.66
CA SER A 302 -17.54 25.20 -31.13
C SER A 302 -18.18 24.30 -30.06
N LEU A 303 -18.96 24.87 -29.14
CA LEU A 303 -19.65 24.14 -28.08
C LEU A 303 -20.75 23.25 -28.64
N ARG A 304 -21.55 23.78 -29.58
CA ARG A 304 -22.62 23.03 -30.24
C ARG A 304 -22.09 21.81 -31.00
N HIS A 305 -21.05 22.00 -31.81
CA HIS A 305 -20.47 20.92 -32.58
C HIS A 305 -19.68 19.92 -31.72
N GLY A 306 -19.01 20.38 -30.66
CA GLY A 306 -18.33 19.50 -29.69
C GLY A 306 -19.30 18.60 -28.92
N LEU A 307 -20.41 19.15 -28.41
CA LEU A 307 -21.46 18.37 -27.73
C LEU A 307 -22.14 17.39 -28.70
N ALA A 308 -22.47 17.83 -29.91
CA ALA A 308 -23.07 16.97 -30.92
C ALA A 308 -22.14 15.82 -31.36
N ALA A 309 -20.82 16.02 -31.31
CA ALA A 309 -19.85 14.98 -31.64
C ALA A 309 -19.86 13.83 -30.62
N LEU A 310 -20.09 14.11 -29.32
CA LEU A 310 -20.15 13.10 -28.26
C LEU A 310 -21.30 12.12 -28.43
N ALA A 311 -22.49 12.63 -28.79
CA ALA A 311 -23.72 11.85 -28.87
C ALA A 311 -23.98 11.26 -30.27
N ARG A 312 -23.11 11.52 -31.25
CA ARG A 312 -23.30 11.05 -32.63
C ARG A 312 -23.22 9.51 -32.69
N PRO A 313 -24.17 8.82 -33.36
CA PRO A 313 -24.06 7.39 -33.60
C PRO A 313 -22.76 7.03 -34.33
N GLY A 314 -22.02 6.05 -33.80
CA GLY A 314 -20.70 5.68 -34.31
C GLY A 314 -19.55 6.61 -33.90
N SER A 315 -19.80 7.58 -33.01
CA SER A 315 -18.72 8.32 -32.35
C SER A 315 -17.90 7.35 -31.49
N GLY A 316 -16.58 7.44 -31.57
CA GLY A 316 -15.67 6.61 -30.77
C GLY A 316 -15.67 6.97 -29.28
N THR A 317 -16.61 7.79 -28.82
CA THR A 317 -16.70 8.39 -27.48
C THR A 317 -16.71 7.33 -26.39
N LEU A 318 -17.53 6.28 -26.51
CA LEU A 318 -17.59 5.20 -25.52
C LEU A 318 -16.22 4.55 -25.30
N GLY A 319 -15.54 4.18 -26.39
CA GLY A 319 -14.22 3.57 -26.32
C GLY A 319 -13.15 4.54 -25.78
N ALA A 320 -13.24 5.82 -26.13
CA ALA A 320 -12.32 6.85 -25.64
C ALA A 320 -12.50 7.11 -24.14
N VAL A 321 -13.74 7.25 -23.66
CA VAL A 321 -14.04 7.47 -22.24
C VAL A 321 -13.66 6.26 -21.41
N VAL A 322 -13.97 5.04 -21.86
CA VAL A 322 -13.58 3.81 -21.13
C VAL A 322 -12.06 3.68 -21.08
N ALA A 323 -11.35 3.89 -22.20
CA ALA A 323 -9.89 3.77 -22.23
C ALA A 323 -9.19 4.84 -21.38
N LEU A 324 -9.57 6.11 -21.54
CA LEU A 324 -9.00 7.21 -20.76
C LEU A 324 -9.38 7.10 -19.28
N GLY A 325 -10.65 6.80 -18.98
CA GLY A 325 -11.13 6.68 -17.61
C GLY A 325 -10.52 5.50 -16.86
N LEU A 326 -10.30 4.36 -17.53
CA LEU A 326 -9.60 3.22 -16.94
C LEU A 326 -8.10 3.51 -16.72
N GLY A 327 -7.49 4.30 -17.61
CA GLY A 327 -6.14 4.83 -17.42
C GLY A 327 -6.05 5.75 -16.20
N VAL A 328 -6.94 6.73 -16.09
CA VAL A 328 -7.01 7.65 -14.94
C VAL A 328 -7.32 6.90 -13.65
N LEU A 329 -8.30 5.99 -13.66
CA LEU A 329 -8.64 5.15 -12.51
C LEU A 329 -7.42 4.40 -12.00
N THR A 330 -6.69 3.74 -12.89
CA THR A 330 -5.54 2.93 -12.49
C THR A 330 -4.36 3.80 -12.03
N VAL A 331 -4.04 4.88 -12.75
CA VAL A 331 -2.91 5.75 -12.42
C VAL A 331 -3.18 6.53 -11.14
N LEU A 332 -4.35 7.16 -11.01
CA LEU A 332 -4.72 7.90 -9.80
C LEU A 332 -4.93 6.96 -8.62
N GLY A 333 -5.61 5.84 -8.81
CA GLY A 333 -5.80 4.84 -7.75
C GLY A 333 -4.47 4.35 -7.19
N MET A 334 -3.50 4.07 -8.07
CA MET A 334 -2.14 3.74 -7.64
C MET A 334 -1.47 4.88 -6.89
N TYR A 335 -1.50 6.09 -7.45
CA TYR A 335 -0.89 7.27 -6.83
C TYR A 335 -1.44 7.50 -5.42
N LEU A 336 -2.77 7.40 -5.22
CA LEU A 336 -3.40 7.58 -3.92
C LEU A 336 -3.01 6.48 -2.93
N VAL A 337 -2.97 5.21 -3.36
CA VAL A 337 -2.48 4.11 -2.50
C VAL A 337 -1.03 4.37 -2.08
N GLN A 338 -0.19 4.76 -3.03
CA GLN A 338 1.22 5.07 -2.80
C GLN A 338 1.41 6.25 -1.85
N GLU A 339 0.68 7.35 -2.05
CA GLU A 339 0.68 8.53 -1.17
C GLU A 339 0.27 8.13 0.25
N ARG A 340 -0.81 7.35 0.39
CA ARG A 340 -1.31 6.88 1.70
C ARG A 340 -0.33 5.97 2.40
N MET A 341 0.28 5.02 1.69
CA MET A 341 1.32 4.16 2.26
C MET A 341 2.56 4.95 2.67
N SER A 342 2.99 5.92 1.86
CA SER A 342 4.15 6.76 2.19
C SER A 342 3.87 7.64 3.40
N ALA A 343 2.68 8.26 3.46
CA ALA A 343 2.26 9.09 4.57
C ALA A 343 2.05 8.27 5.87
N GLN A 344 1.56 7.03 5.76
CA GLN A 344 1.48 6.12 6.92
C GLN A 344 2.87 5.80 7.44
N LEU A 345 3.79 5.45 6.54
CA LEU A 345 5.18 5.11 6.89
C LEU A 345 5.92 6.28 7.58
N GLU A 346 5.63 7.51 7.18
CA GLU A 346 6.15 8.73 7.81
C GLU A 346 5.46 9.04 9.15
N ARG A 347 4.17 8.72 9.30
CA ARG A 347 3.45 8.86 10.58
C ARG A 347 3.91 7.86 11.64
N ASP A 348 4.15 6.62 11.24
CA ASP A 348 4.59 5.55 12.14
C ASP A 348 6.00 5.84 12.70
N LEU A 349 6.81 6.66 12.02
CA LEU A 349 8.14 7.09 12.47
C LEU A 349 8.35 8.59 12.34
N PRO A 350 7.84 9.39 13.29
CA PRO A 350 8.12 10.82 13.36
C PRO A 350 9.62 11.06 13.57
N ASP A 351 10.20 12.04 12.89
CA ASP A 351 11.58 12.46 13.12
C ASP A 351 11.85 12.90 14.57
N GLU A 352 10.78 13.22 15.31
CA GLU A 352 10.77 13.71 16.70
C GLU A 352 10.63 12.60 17.75
N ALA A 353 10.56 11.33 17.35
CA ALA A 353 10.39 10.21 18.30
C ALA A 353 11.41 10.23 19.44
N PRO A 354 11.03 9.88 20.68
CA PRO A 354 11.94 9.81 21.82
C PRO A 354 13.13 8.91 21.53
N THR A 355 14.30 9.30 22.00
CA THR A 355 15.55 8.52 21.83
C THR A 355 15.95 7.80 23.11
N VAL A 356 15.38 8.23 24.24
CA VAL A 356 15.60 7.66 25.56
C VAL A 356 14.29 7.45 26.31
N PHE A 357 14.21 6.34 27.03
CA PHE A 357 13.15 6.04 27.99
C PHE A 357 13.78 5.80 29.35
N LEU A 358 13.23 6.38 30.39
CA LEU A 358 13.69 6.25 31.78
C LEU A 358 12.60 5.54 32.57
N ILE A 359 12.98 4.53 33.34
CA ILE A 359 12.06 3.76 34.19
C ILE A 359 12.54 3.77 35.64
N ASP A 360 11.62 3.47 36.55
CA ASP A 360 11.86 3.38 37.99
C ASP A 360 12.32 4.71 38.63
N ILE A 361 11.79 5.83 38.16
CA ILE A 361 12.06 7.14 38.76
C ILE A 361 11.16 7.32 39.98
N GLN A 362 11.74 7.40 41.18
CA GLN A 362 10.94 7.62 42.38
C GLN A 362 10.42 9.08 42.42
N PRO A 363 9.26 9.36 43.05
CA PRO A 363 8.64 10.69 43.03
C PRO A 363 9.56 11.83 43.53
N ASP A 364 10.39 11.55 44.53
CA ASP A 364 11.38 12.48 45.11
C ASP A 364 12.60 12.71 44.19
N GLN A 365 12.87 11.76 43.28
CA GLN A 365 14.01 11.82 42.34
C GLN A 365 13.69 12.63 41.08
N TRP A 366 12.40 12.82 40.75
CA TRP A 366 11.96 13.41 39.49
C TRP A 366 12.59 14.78 39.21
N ALA A 367 12.60 15.69 40.19
CA ALA A 367 13.16 17.03 40.00
C ALA A 367 14.65 16.99 39.62
N GLY A 368 15.42 16.06 40.20
CA GLY A 368 16.84 15.88 39.89
C GLY A 368 17.05 15.25 38.52
N VAL A 369 16.28 14.22 38.17
CA VAL A 369 16.33 13.57 36.84
C VAL A 369 15.96 14.58 35.74
N GLN A 370 14.90 15.34 35.95
CA GLN A 370 14.44 16.38 35.02
C GLN A 370 15.52 17.45 34.80
N ALA A 371 16.20 17.89 35.86
CA ALA A 371 17.30 18.86 35.74
C ALA A 371 18.44 18.32 34.87
N VAL A 372 18.89 17.07 35.10
CA VAL A 372 19.95 16.43 34.30
C VAL A 372 19.58 16.33 32.83
N LEU A 373 18.33 15.97 32.51
CA LEU A 373 17.83 15.88 31.14
C LEU A 373 17.72 17.26 30.47
N THR A 374 17.23 18.25 31.20
CA THR A 374 17.06 19.63 30.70
C THR A 374 18.41 20.29 30.43
N GLU A 375 19.39 20.12 31.31
CA GLU A 375 20.77 20.60 31.10
C GLU A 375 21.43 19.95 29.88
N ALA A 376 21.07 18.71 29.57
CA ALA A 376 21.56 18.00 28.39
C ALA A 376 20.85 18.40 27.08
N GLY A 377 19.86 19.30 27.15
CA GLY A 377 19.11 19.80 25.99
C GLY A 377 18.04 18.82 25.50
N VAL A 378 17.35 18.12 26.41
CA VAL A 378 16.23 17.25 26.04
C VAL A 378 15.08 18.04 25.37
N GLU A 379 14.53 17.49 24.32
CA GLU A 379 13.31 17.95 23.64
C GLU A 379 12.17 16.95 23.90
N HIS A 380 10.92 17.44 23.95
CA HIS A 380 9.71 16.62 24.13
C HIS A 380 9.82 15.66 25.34
N LEU A 381 10.16 16.20 26.51
CA LEU A 381 10.25 15.42 27.74
C LEU A 381 8.85 15.20 28.33
N ASP A 382 8.33 14.00 28.13
CA ASP A 382 7.06 13.55 28.71
C ASP A 382 7.33 12.64 29.91
N SER A 383 6.51 12.76 30.96
CA SER A 383 6.57 11.89 32.11
C SER A 383 5.19 11.60 32.66
N VAL A 384 5.02 10.35 33.07
CA VAL A 384 3.78 9.82 33.62
C VAL A 384 4.06 9.11 34.93
N GLU A 385 3.07 9.07 35.80
CA GLU A 385 3.11 8.29 37.02
C GLU A 385 2.46 6.92 36.79
N VAL A 386 3.05 5.89 37.40
CA VAL A 386 2.65 4.50 37.23
C VAL A 386 2.49 3.85 38.59
N VAL A 387 1.32 3.24 38.78
CA VAL A 387 1.00 2.38 39.93
C VAL A 387 0.90 0.95 39.44
N VAL A 388 1.57 0.03 40.15
CA VAL A 388 1.45 -1.41 39.87
C VAL A 388 0.33 -1.98 40.72
N ALA A 389 -0.61 -2.66 40.07
CA ALA A 389 -1.72 -3.30 40.75
C ALA A 389 -2.00 -4.68 40.17
N ARG A 390 -2.63 -5.56 40.94
CA ARG A 390 -3.11 -6.86 40.45
C ARG A 390 -4.62 -6.84 40.33
N LEU A 391 -5.17 -7.31 39.22
CA LEU A 391 -6.61 -7.47 39.10
C LEU A 391 -7.11 -8.48 40.13
N GLN A 392 -8.11 -8.11 40.92
CA GLN A 392 -8.65 -8.93 42.01
C GLN A 392 -10.01 -9.52 41.63
N SER A 393 -10.92 -8.69 41.11
CA SER A 393 -12.24 -9.13 40.64
C SER A 393 -12.78 -8.22 39.54
N ILE A 394 -13.71 -8.76 38.75
CA ILE A 394 -14.51 -8.02 37.77
C ILE A 394 -15.97 -8.25 38.17
N ASN A 395 -16.74 -7.18 38.40
CA ASN A 395 -18.13 -7.24 38.86
C ASN A 395 -18.32 -8.17 40.08
N GLN A 396 -17.41 -8.08 41.06
CA GLN A 396 -17.36 -8.91 42.26
C GLN A 396 -17.05 -10.41 42.02
N VAL A 397 -16.81 -10.84 40.77
CA VAL A 397 -16.35 -12.20 40.46
C VAL A 397 -14.82 -12.24 40.57
N PRO A 398 -14.24 -13.10 41.43
CA PRO A 398 -12.79 -13.21 41.58
C PRO A 398 -12.11 -13.62 40.28
N VAL A 399 -10.92 -13.06 40.02
CA VAL A 399 -10.13 -13.39 38.82
C VAL A 399 -9.84 -14.88 38.70
N ASP A 400 -9.61 -15.58 39.81
CA ASP A 400 -9.32 -17.02 39.83
C ASP A 400 -10.45 -17.87 39.20
N GLU A 401 -11.70 -17.39 39.21
CA GLU A 401 -12.84 -18.04 38.56
C GLU A 401 -13.00 -17.66 37.09
N LEU A 402 -12.44 -16.51 36.68
CA LEU A 402 -12.51 -15.98 35.32
C LEU A 402 -11.36 -16.45 34.43
N VAL A 403 -10.29 -16.97 35.03
CA VAL A 403 -9.15 -17.53 34.31
C VAL A 403 -9.58 -18.86 33.66
N PRO A 404 -9.57 -18.97 32.31
CA PRO A 404 -10.02 -20.17 31.62
C PRO A 404 -9.15 -21.39 31.98
N GLU A 405 -9.73 -22.60 31.89
CA GLU A 405 -9.04 -23.85 32.17
C GLU A 405 -7.93 -24.17 31.13
N ARG A 406 -7.02 -25.09 31.46
CA ARG A 406 -5.90 -25.46 30.58
C ARG A 406 -6.41 -26.11 29.29
N GLY A 407 -6.17 -25.46 28.14
CA GLY A 407 -6.42 -26.00 26.80
C GLY A 407 -7.58 -25.36 26.02
N GLU A 408 -8.37 -24.50 26.66
CA GLU A 408 -9.54 -23.85 26.03
C GLU A 408 -9.26 -22.41 25.53
N ASP A 409 -8.09 -21.85 25.81
CA ASP A 409 -7.83 -20.41 25.66
C ASP A 409 -6.84 -20.06 24.53
N THR A 410 -7.13 -18.96 23.85
CA THR A 410 -6.16 -18.12 23.15
C THR A 410 -5.33 -17.42 24.23
N GLY A 411 -4.04 -17.74 24.37
CA GLY A 411 -3.21 -17.39 25.54
C GLY A 411 -3.20 -15.93 26.02
N ASP A 412 -3.77 -15.00 25.25
CA ASP A 412 -3.95 -13.58 25.55
C ASP A 412 -4.88 -13.31 26.74
N ARG A 413 -6.04 -13.99 26.86
CA ARG A 413 -7.01 -13.73 27.95
C ARG A 413 -6.45 -14.09 29.32
N ARG A 414 -5.84 -15.27 29.47
CA ARG A 414 -5.15 -15.63 30.72
C ARG A 414 -4.03 -14.66 31.06
N TRP A 415 -3.25 -14.18 30.08
CA TRP A 415 -2.19 -13.21 30.32
C TRP A 415 -2.73 -11.87 30.82
N VAL A 416 -3.80 -11.37 30.20
CA VAL A 416 -4.47 -10.13 30.61
C VAL A 416 -4.96 -10.20 32.05
N LEU A 417 -5.56 -11.31 32.47
CA LEU A 417 -6.15 -11.43 33.82
C LEU A 417 -5.11 -11.64 34.93
N THR A 418 -4.01 -12.35 34.65
CA THR A 418 -3.06 -12.80 35.70
C THR A 418 -1.83 -11.91 35.88
N ARG A 419 -1.55 -11.05 34.91
CA ARG A 419 -0.38 -10.16 34.96
C ARG A 419 -0.54 -9.06 36.01
N GLU A 420 0.59 -8.48 36.40
CA GLU A 420 0.59 -7.18 37.07
C GLU A 420 0.27 -6.08 36.07
N GLN A 421 -0.73 -5.29 36.44
CA GLN A 421 -1.27 -4.18 35.68
C GLN A 421 -0.52 -2.91 36.03
N ARG A 422 -0.39 -2.04 35.03
CA ARG A 422 0.17 -0.70 35.19
C ARG A 422 -0.96 0.29 34.98
N LEU A 423 -1.33 0.97 36.05
CA LEU A 423 -2.31 2.03 36.07
C LEU A 423 -1.55 3.37 35.97
N THR A 424 -2.08 4.29 35.18
CA THR A 424 -1.57 5.67 35.11
C THR A 424 -2.74 6.64 35.22
N SER A 425 -2.48 7.89 35.57
CA SER A 425 -3.49 8.95 35.54
C SER A 425 -3.18 9.96 34.44
N MET A 426 -4.19 10.34 33.67
CA MET A 426 -4.07 11.35 32.61
C MET A 426 -5.33 12.22 32.56
N GLU A 427 -5.17 13.53 32.57
CA GLU A 427 -6.29 14.47 32.42
C GLU A 427 -6.74 14.54 30.96
N VAL A 428 -5.77 14.63 30.04
CA VAL A 428 -5.98 14.65 28.60
C VAL A 428 -5.32 13.42 28.01
N LEU A 429 -6.11 12.61 27.29
CA LEU A 429 -5.57 11.47 26.55
C LEU A 429 -4.74 11.95 25.36
N PRO A 430 -3.65 11.25 25.01
CA PRO A 430 -2.91 11.46 23.77
C PRO A 430 -3.80 11.49 22.51
N ASP A 431 -3.41 12.24 21.48
CA ASP A 431 -4.20 12.41 20.24
C ASP A 431 -4.48 11.09 19.48
N ASP A 432 -3.64 10.07 19.70
CA ASP A 432 -3.76 8.71 19.15
C ASP A 432 -4.74 7.82 19.93
N ASN A 433 -5.27 8.29 21.04
CA ASN A 433 -6.24 7.57 21.86
C ASN A 433 -7.67 8.02 21.54
N VAL A 434 -8.34 7.26 20.66
CA VAL A 434 -9.72 7.55 20.24
C VAL A 434 -10.71 6.74 21.07
N ILE A 435 -11.62 7.44 21.75
CA ILE A 435 -12.72 6.81 22.49
C ILE A 435 -13.72 6.22 21.48
N ILE A 436 -14.02 4.93 21.64
CA ILE A 436 -14.97 4.20 20.78
C ILE A 436 -16.32 3.96 21.46
N ASP A 437 -16.33 3.93 22.80
CA ASP A 437 -17.54 3.72 23.60
C ASP A 437 -17.40 4.43 24.96
N GLY A 438 -18.52 4.92 25.49
CA GLY A 438 -18.57 5.73 26.71
C GLY A 438 -18.03 7.16 26.56
N ASP A 439 -17.82 7.83 27.70
CA ASP A 439 -17.31 9.19 27.80
C ASP A 439 -16.20 9.23 28.86
N LEU A 440 -15.18 10.07 28.66
CA LEU A 440 -14.07 10.20 29.59
C LEU A 440 -14.54 10.98 30.85
N TRP A 441 -14.35 10.40 32.03
CA TRP A 441 -14.66 11.04 33.32
C TRP A 441 -16.13 11.46 33.45
N ALA A 442 -17.04 10.57 33.05
CA ALA A 442 -18.48 10.82 32.96
C ALA A 442 -19.21 10.78 34.31
N PHE A 443 -18.59 10.17 35.32
CA PHE A 443 -19.16 9.87 36.63
C PHE A 443 -18.25 10.39 37.76
N PRO A 444 -18.12 11.71 37.94
CA PRO A 444 -17.17 12.32 38.87
C PRO A 444 -17.38 11.99 40.36
N GLU A 445 -18.44 11.26 40.70
CA GLU A 445 -18.70 10.76 42.07
C GLU A 445 -18.05 9.40 42.35
N LEU A 446 -17.58 8.69 41.33
CA LEU A 446 -16.98 7.36 41.42
C LEU A 446 -15.59 7.39 40.78
N PRO A 447 -14.60 6.67 41.32
CA PRO A 447 -13.31 6.52 40.65
C PRO A 447 -13.48 5.81 39.29
N GLU A 448 -12.99 6.44 38.21
CA GLU A 448 -13.18 5.95 36.85
C GLU A 448 -11.90 5.39 36.22
N VAL A 449 -12.07 4.46 35.28
CA VAL A 449 -10.99 3.92 34.43
C VAL A 449 -11.42 3.85 32.97
N SER A 450 -10.55 4.34 32.09
CA SER A 450 -10.59 4.10 30.67
C SER A 450 -9.77 2.86 30.31
N VAL A 451 -10.34 1.95 29.53
CA VAL A 451 -9.70 0.68 29.15
C VAL A 451 -9.43 0.64 27.63
N GLU A 452 -8.29 0.11 27.23
CA GLU A 452 -7.98 -0.10 25.81
C GLU A 452 -8.88 -1.20 25.22
N ALA A 453 -9.29 -1.06 23.95
CA ALA A 453 -10.33 -1.87 23.33
C ALA A 453 -10.03 -3.37 23.27
N ASP A 454 -8.84 -3.77 22.80
CA ASP A 454 -8.46 -5.17 22.73
C ASP A 454 -8.28 -5.74 24.14
N PHE A 455 -7.68 -4.96 25.03
CA PHE A 455 -7.53 -5.30 26.45
C PHE A 455 -8.88 -5.46 27.17
N ALA A 456 -9.87 -4.62 26.85
CA ALA A 456 -11.22 -4.71 27.40
C ALA A 456 -11.93 -5.98 26.91
N ALA A 457 -11.78 -6.32 25.62
CA ALA A 457 -12.31 -7.56 25.05
C ALA A 457 -11.68 -8.80 25.70
N ASP A 458 -10.37 -8.79 25.89
CA ASP A 458 -9.63 -9.88 26.55
C ASP A 458 -9.95 -9.98 28.04
N MET A 459 -10.16 -8.88 28.74
CA MET A 459 -10.71 -8.89 30.11
C MET A 459 -12.17 -9.37 30.14
N GLY A 460 -12.92 -9.11 29.07
CA GLY A 460 -14.38 -9.31 29.00
C GLY A 460 -15.16 -8.24 29.76
N VAL A 461 -14.69 -6.99 29.77
CA VAL A 461 -15.35 -5.85 30.43
C VAL A 461 -16.00 -4.92 29.40
N VAL A 462 -17.10 -4.30 29.78
CA VAL A 462 -17.79 -3.27 29.01
C VAL A 462 -17.95 -1.97 29.82
N VAL A 463 -18.34 -0.89 29.16
CA VAL A 463 -18.65 0.38 29.85
C VAL A 463 -19.77 0.15 30.88
N GLY A 464 -19.53 0.59 32.11
CA GLY A 464 -20.42 0.42 33.27
C GLY A 464 -20.02 -0.73 34.21
N ASP A 465 -19.08 -1.60 33.82
CA ASP A 465 -18.57 -2.64 34.71
C ASP A 465 -17.66 -2.06 35.79
N THR A 466 -17.59 -2.73 36.94
CA THR A 466 -16.67 -2.39 38.03
C THR A 466 -15.51 -3.36 38.06
N VAL A 467 -14.29 -2.84 38.02
CA VAL A 467 -13.05 -3.62 38.13
C VAL A 467 -12.35 -3.27 39.44
N THR A 468 -12.03 -4.29 40.22
CA THR A 468 -11.36 -4.12 41.52
C THR A 468 -9.90 -4.53 41.37
N PHE A 469 -9.00 -3.61 41.67
CA PHE A 469 -7.56 -3.82 41.67
C PHE A 469 -7.01 -3.87 43.09
N ASN A 470 -6.08 -4.78 43.35
CA ASN A 470 -5.32 -4.82 44.58
C ASN A 470 -4.00 -4.07 44.40
N VAL A 471 -3.86 -2.94 45.09
CA VAL A 471 -2.65 -2.11 45.14
C VAL A 471 -1.95 -2.37 46.48
N GLN A 472 -0.94 -3.24 46.49
CA GLN A 472 -0.13 -3.54 47.68
C GLN A 472 -0.95 -3.96 48.93
N GLY A 473 -2.10 -4.62 48.74
CA GLY A 473 -3.00 -5.06 49.81
C GLY A 473 -4.24 -4.17 50.00
N VAL A 474 -4.33 -3.03 49.30
CA VAL A 474 -5.50 -2.13 49.35
C VAL A 474 -6.36 -2.36 48.10
N PRO A 475 -7.65 -2.73 48.25
CA PRO A 475 -8.55 -2.82 47.11
C PRO A 475 -8.92 -1.41 46.60
N LEU A 476 -8.91 -1.24 45.29
CA LEU A 476 -9.26 -0.04 44.54
C LEU A 476 -10.34 -0.41 43.53
N ASP A 477 -11.56 0.05 43.77
CA ASP A 477 -12.70 -0.15 42.87
C ASP A 477 -12.75 0.97 41.84
N LEU A 478 -12.72 0.60 40.55
CA LEU A 478 -12.80 1.54 39.44
C LEU A 478 -13.97 1.17 38.52
N LEU A 479 -14.74 2.18 38.09
CA LEU A 479 -15.81 2.04 37.11
C LEU A 479 -15.23 2.19 35.70
N VAL A 480 -15.51 1.24 34.80
CA VAL A 480 -15.14 1.36 33.39
C VAL A 480 -16.04 2.41 32.73
N SER A 481 -15.52 3.61 32.48
CA SER A 481 -16.30 4.72 31.94
C SER A 481 -16.18 4.91 30.44
N SER A 482 -15.03 4.50 29.88
CA SER A 482 -14.78 4.56 28.44
C SER A 482 -13.90 3.42 27.97
N ILE A 483 -14.12 3.03 26.71
CA ILE A 483 -13.24 2.12 25.97
C ILE A 483 -12.61 2.92 24.82
N ARG A 484 -11.30 2.80 24.63
CA ARG A 484 -10.55 3.53 23.61
C ARG A 484 -9.63 2.64 22.80
N THR A 485 -9.33 3.03 21.57
CA THR A 485 -8.23 2.44 20.79
C THR A 485 -6.91 3.11 21.15
N VAL A 486 -5.79 2.37 21.09
CA VAL A 486 -4.43 2.88 21.33
C VAL A 486 -3.53 2.48 20.17
N GLU A 487 -2.81 3.42 19.57
CA GLU A 487 -1.82 3.14 18.51
C GLU A 487 -0.46 2.77 19.12
N TRP A 488 -0.25 1.49 19.46
CA TRP A 488 0.98 1.00 20.09
C TRP A 488 2.23 1.11 19.22
N GLU A 489 2.08 1.30 17.90
CA GLU A 489 3.20 1.54 17.00
C GLU A 489 3.80 2.95 17.13
N ARG A 490 3.12 3.88 17.80
CA ARG A 490 3.69 5.19 18.10
C ARG A 490 4.66 5.10 19.25
N PHE A 491 5.77 5.84 19.13
CA PHE A 491 6.77 5.97 20.19
C PHE A 491 6.35 6.94 21.30
N THR A 492 5.07 6.99 21.64
CA THR A 492 4.49 7.77 22.75
C THR A 492 4.31 6.88 23.98
N ILE A 493 4.19 7.50 25.16
CA ILE A 493 3.96 6.74 26.41
C ILE A 493 2.47 6.39 26.51
N ASN A 494 2.11 5.14 26.18
CA ASN A 494 0.75 4.63 26.22
C ASN A 494 0.54 3.53 27.28
N PHE A 495 -0.70 3.40 27.77
CA PHE A 495 -1.11 2.42 28.80
C PHE A 495 -2.41 1.73 28.39
N PHE A 496 -2.62 0.50 28.86
CA PHE A 496 -3.88 -0.23 28.71
C PHE A 496 -4.99 0.35 29.60
N LEU A 497 -4.63 0.79 30.81
CA LEU A 497 -5.55 1.31 31.81
C LEU A 497 -5.14 2.73 32.19
N VAL A 498 -6.04 3.68 31.97
CA VAL A 498 -5.87 5.09 32.37
C VAL A 498 -6.96 5.43 33.36
N VAL A 499 -6.57 5.90 34.54
CA VAL A 499 -7.43 6.21 35.67
C VAL A 499 -7.62 7.72 35.75
N GLU A 500 -8.75 8.15 36.32
CA GLU A 500 -9.04 9.55 36.57
C GLU A 500 -7.93 10.21 37.43
N PRO A 501 -7.51 11.44 37.12
CA PRO A 501 -6.58 12.21 37.95
C PRO A 501 -7.04 12.32 39.41
N GLY A 502 -6.11 12.21 40.35
CA GLY A 502 -6.38 12.30 41.80
C GLY A 502 -6.64 10.96 42.49
N VAL A 503 -7.16 9.95 41.78
CA VAL A 503 -7.45 8.63 42.38
C VAL A 503 -6.18 7.87 42.79
N LEU A 504 -5.09 8.03 42.03
CA LEU A 504 -3.84 7.31 42.24
C LEU A 504 -2.83 8.05 43.15
N ASP A 505 -3.16 9.26 43.62
CA ASP A 505 -2.18 10.15 44.25
C ASP A 505 -1.65 9.61 45.58
N GLU A 506 -2.46 8.91 46.36
CA GLU A 506 -2.03 8.35 47.65
C GLU A 506 -1.35 6.98 47.53
N MET A 507 -1.27 6.42 46.31
CA MET A 507 -0.75 5.07 46.08
C MET A 507 0.78 5.07 45.85
N PRO A 508 1.47 3.95 46.19
CA PRO A 508 2.89 3.79 45.87
C PRO A 508 3.11 3.83 44.35
N ARG A 509 3.79 4.88 43.88
CA ARG A 509 3.92 5.21 42.46
C ARG A 509 5.37 5.53 42.10
N TYR A 510 5.75 5.15 40.88
CA TYR A 510 7.02 5.57 40.26
C TYR A 510 6.71 6.27 38.93
N ARG A 511 7.68 6.98 38.39
CA ARG A 511 7.58 7.68 37.11
C ARG A 511 8.33 6.94 36.02
N ILE A 512 7.73 7.01 34.84
CA ILE A 512 8.40 6.73 33.57
C ILE A 512 8.54 8.07 32.86
N ALA A 513 9.64 8.26 32.16
CA ALA A 513 9.83 9.44 31.33
C ALA A 513 10.38 9.04 29.96
N ALA A 514 10.00 9.78 28.93
CA ALA A 514 10.52 9.63 27.58
C ALA A 514 10.97 11.00 27.08
N GLY A 515 12.03 11.03 26.29
CA GLY A 515 12.49 12.28 25.72
C GLY A 515 13.47 12.06 24.58
N ARG A 516 13.72 13.13 23.84
CA ARG A 516 14.69 13.16 22.75
C ARG A 516 15.91 13.96 23.19
N LEU A 517 17.05 13.28 23.31
CA LEU A 517 18.32 13.93 23.61
C LEU A 517 19.05 14.33 22.32
N PRO A 518 19.98 15.29 22.36
CA PRO A 518 20.90 15.53 21.26
C PRO A 518 21.81 14.32 21.01
N ALA A 519 22.17 14.08 19.75
CA ALA A 519 23.02 12.94 19.40
C ALA A 519 24.37 13.01 20.13
N GLY A 520 24.72 11.95 20.85
CA GLY A 520 25.97 11.85 21.62
C GLY A 520 25.83 12.31 23.08
N ALA A 521 24.72 12.93 23.46
CA ALA A 521 24.44 13.30 24.85
C ALA A 521 23.94 12.11 25.69
N GLU A 522 23.49 11.02 25.07
CA GLU A 522 22.87 9.90 25.78
C GLU A 522 23.83 9.20 26.75
N VAL A 523 25.07 8.94 26.33
CA VAL A 523 26.04 8.23 27.19
C VAL A 523 26.46 9.11 28.39
N PRO A 524 26.86 10.38 28.21
CA PRO A 524 27.15 11.27 29.33
C PRO A 524 25.98 11.47 30.30
N VAL A 525 24.74 11.50 29.80
CA VAL A 525 23.54 11.58 30.64
C VAL A 525 23.34 10.28 31.40
N GLN A 526 23.46 9.12 30.73
CA GLN A 526 23.36 7.81 31.36
C GLN A 526 24.38 7.65 32.49
N ASP A 527 25.64 8.06 32.28
CA ASP A 527 26.69 7.98 33.29
C ASP A 527 26.39 8.86 34.51
N ARG A 528 25.89 10.09 34.28
CA ARG A 528 25.47 10.99 35.37
C ARG A 528 24.29 10.42 36.15
N LEU A 529 23.28 9.89 35.46
CA LEU A 529 22.12 9.26 36.08
C LEU A 529 22.52 8.01 36.88
N ALA A 530 23.42 7.17 36.35
CA ALA A 530 23.88 5.97 37.04
C ALA A 530 24.63 6.28 38.36
N VAL A 531 25.33 7.41 38.43
CA VAL A 531 26.02 7.87 39.65
C VAL A 531 25.06 8.53 40.63
N ALA A 532 24.19 9.43 40.16
CA ALA A 532 23.30 10.21 41.03
C ALA A 532 22.03 9.44 41.46
N PHE A 533 21.51 8.57 40.59
CA PHE A 533 20.25 7.83 40.75
C PHE A 533 20.41 6.37 40.29
N PRO A 534 21.09 5.51 41.07
CA PRO A 534 21.46 4.15 40.63
C PRO A 534 20.29 3.22 40.30
N ASN A 535 19.08 3.48 40.82
CA ASN A 535 17.87 2.73 40.50
C ASN A 535 17.26 3.13 39.15
N VAL A 536 17.47 4.37 38.70
CA VAL A 536 16.86 4.89 37.47
C VAL A 536 17.55 4.26 36.27
N THR A 537 16.79 3.49 35.51
CA THR A 537 17.32 2.81 34.31
C THR A 537 16.99 3.64 33.07
N MET A 538 18.02 4.08 32.36
CA MET A 538 17.88 4.79 31.08
C MET A 538 18.10 3.81 29.90
N LEU A 539 17.06 3.66 29.08
CA LEU A 539 17.02 2.86 27.87
C LEU A 539 17.34 3.74 26.67
N ARG A 540 18.42 3.42 25.96
CA ARG A 540 18.85 4.12 24.74
C ARG A 540 18.27 3.41 23.53
N ILE A 541 17.28 4.03 22.87
CA ILE A 541 16.64 3.44 21.69
C ILE A 541 17.06 4.08 20.37
N ARG A 542 17.89 5.14 20.37
CA ARG A 542 18.35 5.80 19.14
C ARG A 542 18.91 4.83 18.11
N GLU A 543 19.83 3.94 18.49
CA GLU A 543 20.45 2.99 17.55
C GLU A 543 19.42 2.06 16.88
N VAL A 544 18.36 1.72 17.62
CA VAL A 544 17.26 0.90 17.14
C VAL A 544 16.37 1.73 16.22
N LEU A 545 15.98 2.93 16.67
CA LEU A 545 15.18 3.89 15.93
C LEU A 545 15.83 4.26 14.59
N ASP A 546 17.12 4.60 14.58
CA ASP A 546 17.86 4.95 13.37
C ASP A 546 17.88 3.79 12.36
N LYS A 547 17.99 2.55 12.83
CA LYS A 547 17.89 1.36 11.97
C LYS A 547 16.48 1.18 11.41
N ILE A 548 15.44 1.34 12.23
CA ILE A 548 14.05 1.26 11.78
C ILE A 548 13.77 2.36 10.75
N VAL A 549 14.10 3.62 11.06
CA VAL A 549 13.96 4.77 10.15
C VAL A 549 14.69 4.51 8.83
N ALA A 550 15.91 3.95 8.87
CA ALA A 550 16.65 3.63 7.65
C ALA A 550 15.92 2.60 6.77
N VAL A 551 15.41 1.52 7.38
CA VAL A 551 14.62 0.50 6.67
C VAL A 551 13.33 1.10 6.10
N PHE A 552 12.58 1.86 6.89
CA PHE A 552 11.33 2.48 6.45
C PHE A 552 11.58 3.49 5.32
N ARG A 553 12.62 4.33 5.41
CA ARG A 553 13.01 5.25 4.32
C ARG A 553 13.34 4.52 3.03
N GLN A 554 13.98 3.35 3.12
CA GLN A 554 14.26 2.50 1.97
C GLN A 554 12.98 1.93 1.36
N LEU A 555 12.06 1.42 2.19
CA LEU A 555 10.75 0.95 1.75
C LEU A 555 9.99 2.07 1.04
N GLY A 556 9.96 3.27 1.61
CA GLY A 556 9.35 4.46 1.02
C GLY A 556 10.00 4.89 -0.31
N PHE A 557 11.32 4.78 -0.45
CA PHE A 557 11.99 4.99 -1.74
C PHE A 557 11.55 3.96 -2.80
N GLY A 558 11.50 2.68 -2.44
CA GLY A 558 11.03 1.62 -3.33
C GLY A 558 9.60 1.87 -3.81
N VAL A 559 8.71 2.25 -2.88
CA VAL A 559 7.32 2.64 -3.16
C VAL A 559 7.26 3.83 -4.14
N ARG A 560 8.08 4.87 -3.93
CA ARG A 560 8.14 6.05 -4.82
C ARG A 560 8.69 5.75 -6.21
N LEU A 561 9.77 4.97 -6.28
CA LEU A 561 10.39 4.56 -7.55
C LEU A 561 9.41 3.77 -8.42
N LEU A 562 8.70 2.82 -7.79
CA LEU A 562 7.76 1.96 -8.48
C LEU A 562 6.50 2.73 -8.92
N GLY A 563 6.03 3.64 -8.06
CA GLY A 563 4.99 4.61 -8.39
C GLY A 563 5.31 5.46 -9.62
N ALA A 564 6.52 5.99 -9.69
CA ALA A 564 6.99 6.76 -10.84
C ALA A 564 6.97 5.94 -12.14
N PHE A 565 7.30 4.64 -12.08
CA PHE A 565 7.20 3.74 -13.22
C PHE A 565 5.75 3.57 -13.69
N THR A 566 4.79 3.42 -12.78
CA THR A 566 3.37 3.32 -13.13
C THR A 566 2.84 4.62 -13.76
N VAL A 567 3.23 5.79 -13.24
CA VAL A 567 2.88 7.08 -13.83
C VAL A 567 3.46 7.21 -15.25
N PHE A 568 4.73 6.84 -15.43
CA PHE A 568 5.38 6.84 -16.74
C PHE A 568 4.67 5.93 -17.75
N ALA A 569 4.32 4.70 -17.32
CA ALA A 569 3.55 3.77 -18.14
C ALA A 569 2.17 4.34 -18.50
N GLY A 570 1.50 5.02 -17.56
CA GLY A 570 0.26 5.74 -17.79
C GLY A 570 0.37 6.79 -18.90
N ILE A 571 1.42 7.63 -18.87
CA ILE A 571 1.69 8.64 -19.90
C ILE A 571 1.89 7.98 -21.27
N ALA A 572 2.64 6.87 -21.34
CA ALA A 572 2.87 6.13 -22.59
C ALA A 572 1.56 5.60 -23.19
N ILE A 573 0.61 5.12 -22.37
CA ILE A 573 -0.72 4.68 -22.84
C ILE A 573 -1.53 5.84 -23.38
N LEU A 574 -1.55 6.97 -22.66
CA LEU A 574 -2.27 8.15 -23.11
C LEU A 574 -1.76 8.59 -24.49
N ALA A 575 -0.45 8.57 -24.72
CA ALA A 575 0.15 8.81 -26.04
C ALA A 575 -0.29 7.79 -27.10
N GLY A 576 -0.41 6.51 -26.74
CA GLY A 576 -0.92 5.45 -27.62
C GLY A 576 -2.40 5.62 -28.00
N ALA A 577 -3.26 5.93 -27.02
CA ALA A 577 -4.68 6.20 -27.23
C ALA A 577 -4.89 7.40 -28.17
N VAL A 578 -4.04 8.40 -28.05
CA VAL A 578 -4.03 9.61 -28.87
C VAL A 578 -3.61 9.30 -30.30
N SER A 579 -2.56 8.50 -30.48
CA SER A 579 -2.11 8.05 -31.79
C SER A 579 -3.19 7.24 -32.52
N ALA A 580 -3.94 6.41 -31.78
CA ALA A 580 -5.08 5.66 -32.31
C ALA A 580 -6.26 6.56 -32.75
N ALA A 581 -6.43 7.73 -32.12
CA ALA A 581 -7.50 8.68 -32.43
C ALA A 581 -7.22 9.51 -33.70
N ALA A 582 -5.95 9.73 -34.06
CA ALA A 582 -5.51 10.56 -35.20
C ALA A 582 -6.04 10.06 -36.56
N VAL A 583 -6.12 8.74 -36.75
CA VAL A 583 -6.35 8.10 -38.05
C VAL A 583 -7.74 8.39 -38.63
N ARG A 584 -8.74 8.73 -37.79
CA ARG A 584 -10.14 8.92 -38.23
C ARG A 584 -10.54 10.38 -38.50
N ARG A 585 -9.69 11.37 -38.20
CA ARG A 585 -10.08 12.80 -38.20
C ARG A 585 -10.01 13.50 -39.56
N GLY A 586 -9.23 12.99 -40.51
CA GLY A 586 -9.01 13.63 -41.82
C GLY A 586 -10.28 13.94 -42.62
N ARG A 587 -11.25 13.00 -42.64
CA ARG A 587 -12.55 13.19 -43.32
C ARG A 587 -13.42 14.27 -42.68
N GLN A 588 -13.45 14.31 -41.35
CA GLN A 588 -14.21 15.33 -40.61
C GLN A 588 -13.65 16.72 -40.86
N VAL A 589 -12.32 16.87 -40.84
CA VAL A 589 -11.65 18.15 -41.16
C VAL A 589 -11.96 18.61 -42.58
N ALA A 590 -11.93 17.69 -43.56
CA ALA A 590 -12.24 18.03 -44.94
C ALA A 590 -13.69 18.53 -45.10
N LEU A 591 -14.65 17.85 -44.46
CA LEU A 591 -16.07 18.23 -44.46
C LEU A 591 -16.29 19.61 -43.81
N TYR A 592 -15.67 19.89 -42.67
CA TYR A 592 -15.81 21.20 -42.02
C TYR A 592 -15.23 22.34 -42.86
N LYS A 593 -14.08 22.11 -43.50
CA LYS A 593 -13.46 23.10 -44.40
C LYS A 593 -14.28 23.33 -45.67
N THR A 594 -14.91 22.29 -46.23
CA THR A 594 -15.79 22.44 -47.41
C THR A 594 -17.06 23.21 -47.09
N LEU A 595 -17.53 23.13 -45.85
CA LEU A 595 -18.66 23.91 -45.35
C LEU A 595 -18.27 25.33 -44.90
N GLY A 596 -17.01 25.75 -45.11
CA GLY A 596 -16.56 27.12 -44.86
C GLY A 596 -15.92 27.38 -43.49
N MET A 597 -15.69 26.36 -42.64
CA MET A 597 -15.01 26.58 -41.36
C MET A 597 -13.51 26.87 -41.55
N THR A 598 -13.02 27.88 -40.84
CA THR A 598 -11.60 28.20 -40.75
C THR A 598 -10.83 27.17 -39.94
N ARG A 599 -9.49 27.11 -40.11
CA ARG A 599 -8.64 26.18 -39.33
C ARG A 599 -8.76 26.39 -37.82
N ALA A 600 -8.85 27.64 -37.37
CA ALA A 600 -9.01 27.98 -35.95
C ALA A 600 -10.35 27.48 -35.38
N GLN A 601 -11.44 27.61 -36.15
CA GLN A 601 -12.75 27.10 -35.74
C GLN A 601 -12.77 25.56 -35.64
N VAL A 602 -12.13 24.85 -36.58
CA VAL A 602 -12.01 23.38 -36.51
C VAL A 602 -11.18 22.94 -35.30
N VAL A 603 -10.09 23.65 -34.99
CA VAL A 603 -9.30 23.41 -33.78
C VAL A 603 -10.13 23.63 -32.52
N ALA A 604 -10.93 24.71 -32.45
CA ALA A 604 -11.79 24.99 -31.32
C ALA A 604 -12.88 23.91 -31.11
N VAL A 605 -13.49 23.39 -32.19
CA VAL A 605 -14.46 22.28 -32.11
C VAL A 605 -13.79 21.03 -31.52
N PHE A 606 -12.61 20.66 -32.02
CA PHE A 606 -11.89 19.49 -31.51
C PHE A 606 -11.41 19.70 -30.08
N ALA A 607 -10.92 20.88 -29.73
CA ALA A 607 -10.51 21.20 -28.35
C ALA A 607 -11.68 21.00 -27.37
N VAL A 608 -12.88 21.49 -27.72
CA VAL A 608 -14.08 21.27 -26.90
C VAL A 608 -14.45 19.79 -26.83
N GLU A 609 -14.44 19.07 -27.95
CA GLU A 609 -14.76 17.64 -27.98
C GLU A 609 -13.81 16.85 -27.05
N TYR A 610 -12.50 17.08 -27.17
CA TYR A 610 -11.50 16.42 -26.32
C TYR A 610 -11.58 16.85 -24.86
N ALA A 611 -11.91 18.13 -24.59
CA ALA A 611 -12.11 18.62 -23.23
C ALA A 611 -13.30 17.92 -22.57
N LEU A 612 -14.41 17.75 -23.28
CA LEU A 612 -15.60 17.07 -22.76
C LEU A 612 -15.36 15.57 -22.57
N VAL A 613 -14.70 14.89 -23.53
CA VAL A 613 -14.31 13.48 -23.35
C VAL A 613 -13.38 13.34 -22.13
N GLY A 614 -12.39 14.22 -22.02
CA GLY A 614 -11.43 14.25 -20.91
C GLY A 614 -12.09 14.56 -19.57
N LEU A 615 -13.10 15.43 -19.54
CA LEU A 615 -13.86 15.76 -18.33
C LEU A 615 -14.66 14.55 -17.86
N VAL A 616 -15.40 13.91 -18.77
CA VAL A 616 -16.23 12.73 -18.42
C VAL A 616 -15.35 11.57 -17.97
N ALA A 617 -14.30 11.27 -18.75
CA ALA A 617 -13.34 10.23 -18.41
C ALA A 617 -12.59 10.56 -17.11
N GLY A 618 -12.20 11.81 -16.91
CA GLY A 618 -11.49 12.30 -15.74
C GLY A 618 -12.35 12.21 -14.48
N VAL A 619 -13.62 12.61 -14.52
CA VAL A 619 -14.52 12.52 -13.38
C VAL A 619 -14.80 11.06 -13.01
N ILE A 620 -15.26 10.25 -13.97
CA ILE A 620 -15.60 8.84 -13.68
C ILE A 620 -14.33 8.05 -13.28
N GLY A 621 -13.22 8.30 -13.97
CA GLY A 621 -11.93 7.69 -13.66
C GLY A 621 -11.41 8.12 -12.29
N THR A 622 -11.53 9.39 -11.91
CA THR A 622 -11.12 9.90 -10.58
C THR A 622 -11.96 9.28 -9.49
N VAL A 623 -13.29 9.25 -9.64
CA VAL A 623 -14.19 8.59 -8.67
C VAL A 623 -13.83 7.11 -8.54
N GLY A 624 -13.65 6.41 -9.66
CA GLY A 624 -13.25 5.00 -9.66
C GLY A 624 -11.87 4.77 -9.02
N GLY A 625 -10.91 5.66 -9.27
CA GLY A 625 -9.57 5.60 -8.69
C GLY A 625 -9.57 5.85 -7.19
N VAL A 626 -10.38 6.80 -6.72
CA VAL A 626 -10.61 7.06 -5.29
C VAL A 626 -11.27 5.87 -4.61
N VAL A 627 -12.32 5.29 -5.19
CA VAL A 627 -12.99 4.10 -4.66
C VAL A 627 -12.04 2.90 -4.63
N LEU A 628 -11.26 2.69 -5.70
CA LEU A 628 -10.24 1.64 -5.74
C LEU A 628 -9.21 1.83 -4.63
N ALA A 629 -8.66 3.04 -4.49
CA ALA A 629 -7.68 3.35 -3.47
C ALA A 629 -8.24 3.15 -2.07
N TRP A 630 -9.46 3.62 -1.82
CA TRP A 630 -10.17 3.44 -0.54
C TRP A 630 -10.37 1.96 -0.18
N LEU A 631 -10.86 1.15 -1.14
CA LEU A 631 -11.02 -0.30 -0.93
C LEU A 631 -9.68 -0.97 -0.61
N VAL A 632 -8.63 -0.62 -1.36
CA VAL A 632 -7.30 -1.19 -1.19
C VAL A 632 -6.69 -0.78 0.15
N THR A 633 -6.76 0.50 0.53
CA THR A 633 -6.19 0.97 1.80
C THR A 633 -6.97 0.41 2.99
N ARG A 634 -8.31 0.34 2.91
CA ARG A 634 -9.14 -0.17 4.02
C ARG A 634 -9.02 -1.68 4.21
N PHE A 635 -9.14 -2.47 3.14
CA PHE A 635 -9.19 -3.94 3.22
C PHE A 635 -7.84 -4.63 2.98
N GLY A 636 -6.89 -3.95 2.33
CA GLY A 636 -5.58 -4.52 2.00
C GLY A 636 -4.44 -4.07 2.93
N PHE A 637 -4.55 -2.86 3.48
CA PHE A 637 -3.49 -2.23 4.28
C PHE A 637 -3.94 -1.74 5.65
N GLU A 638 -5.25 -1.73 5.93
CA GLU A 638 -5.85 -1.20 7.17
C GLU A 638 -5.49 0.26 7.47
N ILE A 639 -5.18 1.03 6.42
CA ILE A 639 -4.82 2.46 6.53
C ILE A 639 -6.09 3.31 6.51
N ALA A 640 -6.19 4.24 7.47
CA ALA A 640 -7.28 5.21 7.55
C ALA A 640 -7.36 6.11 6.31
N TRP A 641 -8.58 6.34 5.82
CA TRP A 641 -8.78 7.16 4.62
C TRP A 641 -8.91 8.63 4.96
N ALA A 642 -8.05 9.46 4.35
CA ALA A 642 -8.18 10.91 4.39
C ALA A 642 -8.70 11.46 3.06
N TRP A 643 -9.58 12.45 3.11
CA TRP A 643 -10.11 13.11 1.91
C TRP A 643 -9.22 14.27 1.48
N SER A 644 -8.74 14.26 0.24
CA SER A 644 -7.94 15.36 -0.35
C SER A 644 -8.59 15.94 -1.61
N PRO A 645 -9.63 16.79 -1.49
CA PRO A 645 -10.37 17.33 -2.63
C PRO A 645 -9.49 18.03 -3.68
N GLY A 646 -8.39 18.67 -3.25
CA GLY A 646 -7.42 19.30 -4.14
C GLY A 646 -6.75 18.32 -5.11
N VAL A 647 -6.39 17.12 -4.65
CA VAL A 647 -5.79 16.07 -5.50
C VAL A 647 -6.80 15.58 -6.54
N TYR A 648 -8.08 15.45 -6.16
CA TYR A 648 -9.11 14.99 -7.10
C TYR A 648 -9.41 16.03 -8.17
N ALA A 649 -9.50 17.31 -7.79
CA ALA A 649 -9.69 18.41 -8.72
C ALA A 649 -8.53 18.52 -9.72
N THR A 650 -7.28 18.43 -9.23
CA THR A 650 -6.09 18.45 -10.10
C THR A 650 -6.02 17.24 -11.02
N ALA A 651 -6.43 16.04 -10.57
CA ALA A 651 -6.50 14.84 -11.42
C ALA A 651 -7.49 15.00 -12.58
N VAL A 652 -8.70 15.52 -12.30
CA VAL A 652 -9.71 15.81 -13.34
C VAL A 652 -9.17 16.88 -14.31
N LEU A 653 -8.63 17.98 -13.79
CA LEU A 653 -8.10 19.07 -14.62
C LEU A 653 -6.95 18.58 -15.51
N THR A 654 -6.02 17.81 -14.94
CA THR A 654 -4.88 17.23 -15.69
C THR A 654 -5.37 16.29 -16.78
N THR A 655 -6.39 15.48 -16.50
CA THR A 655 -7.01 14.60 -17.51
C THR A 655 -7.61 15.40 -18.67
N VAL A 656 -8.33 16.49 -18.36
CA VAL A 656 -8.90 17.38 -19.39
C VAL A 656 -7.79 17.99 -20.25
N VAL A 657 -6.76 18.57 -19.61
CA VAL A 657 -5.62 19.19 -20.31
C VAL A 657 -4.90 18.17 -21.18
N LEU A 658 -4.57 16.99 -20.65
CA LEU A 658 -3.90 15.93 -21.40
C LEU A 658 -4.75 15.44 -22.58
N SER A 659 -6.05 15.25 -22.39
CA SER A 659 -6.97 14.86 -23.45
C SER A 659 -6.99 15.89 -24.59
N VAL A 660 -7.04 17.18 -24.25
CA VAL A 660 -7.03 18.28 -25.24
C VAL A 660 -5.70 18.35 -25.97
N VAL A 661 -4.59 18.45 -25.23
CA VAL A 661 -3.24 18.57 -25.81
C VAL A 661 -2.96 17.41 -26.75
N ALA A 662 -3.24 16.20 -26.28
CA ALA A 662 -2.91 15.02 -27.03
C ALA A 662 -3.87 14.83 -28.21
N GLY A 663 -5.18 15.03 -28.02
CA GLY A 663 -6.17 15.01 -29.11
C GLY A 663 -5.88 16.03 -30.22
N LEU A 664 -5.44 17.24 -29.85
CA LEU A 664 -5.01 18.27 -30.80
C LEU A 664 -3.71 17.88 -31.51
N ALA A 665 -2.70 17.39 -30.78
CA ALA A 665 -1.44 16.93 -31.36
C ALA A 665 -1.65 15.83 -32.41
N ALA A 666 -2.53 14.86 -32.12
CA ALA A 666 -2.96 13.82 -33.06
C ALA A 666 -3.67 14.41 -34.29
N SER A 667 -4.37 15.52 -34.14
CA SER A 667 -5.16 16.15 -35.20
C SER A 667 -4.34 17.11 -36.09
N VAL A 668 -3.11 17.49 -35.72
CA VAL A 668 -2.26 18.42 -36.50
C VAL A 668 -2.06 17.95 -37.94
N ARG A 669 -1.73 16.68 -38.15
CA ARG A 669 -1.54 16.13 -39.51
C ARG A 669 -2.84 16.13 -40.31
N ALA A 670 -3.98 15.86 -39.66
CA ALA A 670 -5.30 15.92 -40.30
C ALA A 670 -5.69 17.36 -40.69
N LEU A 671 -5.29 18.36 -39.90
CA LEU A 671 -5.51 19.78 -40.19
C LEU A 671 -4.72 20.28 -41.40
N ALA A 672 -3.62 19.61 -41.79
CA ALA A 672 -2.86 19.94 -42.98
C ALA A 672 -3.48 19.43 -44.29
N VAL A 673 -4.43 18.50 -44.24
CA VAL A 673 -5.01 17.87 -45.42
C VAL A 673 -5.89 18.86 -46.22
N ARG A 674 -5.69 18.90 -47.55
CA ARG A 674 -6.49 19.70 -48.50
C ARG A 674 -7.85 19.00 -48.74
N PRO A 675 -8.98 19.72 -48.69
CA PRO A 675 -10.31 19.10 -48.80
C PRO A 675 -10.53 18.33 -50.12
N LEU A 676 -10.00 18.86 -51.22
CA LEU A 676 -10.07 18.25 -52.56
C LEU A 676 -9.41 16.87 -52.63
N ALA A 677 -8.36 16.61 -51.85
CA ALA A 677 -7.65 15.32 -51.86
C ALA A 677 -8.47 14.22 -51.18
N VAL A 678 -9.28 14.57 -50.17
CA VAL A 678 -10.12 13.61 -49.44
C VAL A 678 -11.40 13.31 -50.21
N LEU A 679 -12.01 14.33 -50.85
CA LEU A 679 -13.22 14.14 -51.65
C LEU A 679 -12.99 13.31 -52.92
N ARG A 680 -11.81 13.42 -53.56
CA ARG A 680 -11.45 12.59 -54.72
C ARG A 680 -11.17 11.12 -54.40
N GLN A 681 -10.92 10.77 -53.14
CA GLN A 681 -10.69 9.38 -52.72
C GLN A 681 -11.98 8.62 -52.37
N GLY A 682 -13.12 9.31 -52.26
CA GLY A 682 -14.42 8.73 -51.93
C GLY A 682 -15.43 8.72 -53.09
N GLY A 683 -14.99 9.07 -54.30
CA GLY A 683 -15.77 8.99 -55.54
C GLY A 683 -15.51 7.69 -56.26
#